data_AF-A0A7V5KAT6-F1
#
_entry.id   AF-A0A7V5KAT6-F1
#
_cell.length_a   1.000
_cell.length_b   1.000
_cell.length_c   1.000
_cell.angle_alpha   90.00
_cell.angle_beta   90.00
_cell.angle_gamma   90.00
#
_symmetry.space_group_name_H-M   'P 1'
#
loop_
_entity.id
_entity.type
_entity.pdbx_description
1 polymer ?
#
loop_
_entity_poly.entity_id
_entity_poly.type
_entity_poly.pdbx_seq_one_letter_code
_entity_poly.pdbx_strand_id
1 'polypeptide(L)'
;MKTDKHNSTRIQTVMILSAVGLVFFFFMAGLFPLELMWGFNHLQYFSGTFIVILVFLSFLILLPDIANKLYSLGQNVARQFNQLPMPIRIAVLAFLAGLLFYLLRVHVHSLGDGYQRVYQVEKGYLHNPPEPLDFFLHTILYMGLNPIAGIGAETIYTSLSIVLGIIFVLAIYRFRFPGSVDKSAAALSKMLVLGFGGFQIFFGYVESYSLLYPATLLFILYAYRFLSDKSGIICTTIIFGLAISSHQSGLILLPAFIYLLYFNYKNVDPVGKMERLKPIIFGLVPILILAGLYLYQRIKYPQYQTGLSEMLLPLYSADSYSVFSIEHIIDMANEILLIAPIIVIISPLFVIYGLSKKIEKHYKYFFILLLVPAFLFIFIFDPKLGMARDWDLFSTPMAIVGLVVVLIAIIGRYFDTTSKYSRIILLYGTLVFVSVWIIMNSSESRQLTRAEKLLSISDKNRSYSIELLAHYYWQIIDDKEKALELLYQIEEDVRSARICKKITQLEYKLKNYRKAIKSAAMGLKKDDSMVDLYILCGASYQKLKEPVRALELLHQARRLEPTRYNTYSYLGNTYILMDSLEQALMAHKMSIKLNPNDAACYFNTAFVYIETKMFDSAQAYVNAGLKVNPKYPSAGKYLQRIQQGLLEQGY
;
A
#
# COMPACT_ATOMS: atom_id res chain seq x y z
N MET A 1 6.42 -39.65 32.60
CA MET A 1 5.81 -40.55 31.58
C MET A 1 4.27 -40.49 31.51
N LYS A 2 3.49 -40.93 32.52
CA LYS A 2 2.01 -40.80 32.48
C LYS A 2 1.54 -39.34 32.54
N THR A 3 2.20 -38.51 33.34
CA THR A 3 1.95 -37.06 33.47
C THR A 3 2.29 -36.28 32.18
N ASP A 4 3.39 -36.61 31.50
CA ASP A 4 3.80 -35.97 30.24
C ASP A 4 2.85 -36.29 29.07
N LYS A 5 2.39 -37.53 28.98
CA LYS A 5 1.45 -37.95 27.92
C LYS A 5 0.07 -37.29 28.09
N HIS A 6 -0.38 -37.15 29.34
CA HIS A 6 -1.64 -36.47 29.63
C HIS A 6 -1.57 -34.98 29.29
N ASN A 7 -0.48 -34.29 29.67
CA ASN A 7 -0.25 -32.89 29.31
C ASN A 7 -0.13 -32.69 27.80
N SER A 8 0.59 -33.57 27.09
CA SER A 8 0.69 -33.54 25.63
C SER A 8 -0.67 -33.65 24.95
N THR A 9 -1.56 -34.51 25.48
CA THR A 9 -2.91 -34.69 24.92
C THR A 9 -3.75 -33.43 25.13
N ARG A 10 -3.74 -32.85 26.33
CA ARG A 10 -4.50 -31.62 26.62
C ARG A 10 -4.01 -30.42 25.80
N ILE A 11 -2.70 -30.27 25.61
CA ILE A 11 -2.10 -29.23 24.76
C ILE A 11 -2.63 -29.34 23.32
N GLN A 12 -2.60 -30.55 22.74
CA GLN A 12 -3.14 -30.78 21.40
C GLN A 12 -4.63 -30.42 21.32
N THR A 13 -5.43 -30.84 22.30
CA THR A 13 -6.86 -30.56 22.34
C THR A 13 -7.14 -29.05 22.31
N VAL A 14 -6.43 -28.27 23.13
CA VAL A 14 -6.59 -26.81 23.15
C VAL A 14 -6.26 -26.21 21.78
N MET A 15 -5.14 -26.58 21.18
CA MET A 15 -4.75 -26.08 19.86
C MET A 15 -5.78 -26.41 18.76
N ILE A 16 -6.29 -27.65 18.75
CA ILE A 16 -7.32 -28.08 17.80
C ILE A 16 -8.61 -27.28 18.01
N LEU A 17 -9.10 -27.18 19.26
CA LEU A 17 -10.33 -26.46 19.56
C LEU A 17 -10.23 -24.98 19.20
N SER A 18 -9.10 -24.33 19.48
CA SER A 18 -8.90 -22.93 19.09
C SER A 18 -8.86 -22.75 17.58
N ALA A 19 -8.20 -23.66 16.84
CA ALA A 19 -8.16 -23.60 15.38
C ALA A 19 -9.55 -23.84 14.76
N VAL A 20 -10.29 -24.84 15.24
CA VAL A 20 -11.67 -25.11 14.78
C VAL A 20 -12.61 -23.96 15.14
N GLY A 21 -12.49 -23.41 16.35
CA GLY A 21 -13.25 -22.26 16.80
C GLY A 21 -13.00 -21.02 15.93
N LEU A 22 -11.74 -20.77 15.55
CA LEU A 22 -11.39 -19.67 14.65
C LEU A 22 -12.01 -19.84 13.26
N VAL A 23 -11.97 -21.06 12.70
CA VAL A 23 -12.59 -21.37 11.40
C VAL A 23 -14.10 -21.23 11.46
N PHE A 24 -14.73 -21.72 12.53
CA PHE A 24 -16.17 -21.54 12.74
C PHE A 24 -16.54 -20.06 12.82
N PHE A 25 -15.79 -19.29 13.61
CA PHE A 25 -15.99 -17.86 13.75
C PHE A 25 -15.83 -17.13 12.41
N PHE A 26 -14.89 -17.56 11.55
CA PHE A 26 -14.70 -17.02 10.21
C PHE A 26 -15.94 -17.18 9.31
N PHE A 27 -16.59 -18.35 9.35
CA PHE A 27 -17.83 -18.56 8.60
C PHE A 27 -19.03 -17.79 9.16
N MET A 28 -19.03 -17.54 10.47
CA MET A 28 -20.07 -16.77 11.15
C MET A 28 -19.85 -15.25 11.07
N ALA A 29 -18.67 -14.79 10.63
CA ALA A 29 -18.31 -13.37 10.57
C ALA A 29 -19.30 -12.53 9.75
N GLY A 30 -19.92 -13.14 8.74
CA GLY A 30 -20.96 -12.51 7.90
C GLY A 30 -22.25 -12.14 8.63
N LEU A 31 -22.49 -12.71 9.82
CA LEU A 31 -23.68 -12.43 10.64
C LEU A 31 -23.52 -11.18 11.51
N PHE A 32 -22.31 -10.64 11.59
CA PHE A 32 -22.00 -9.47 12.40
C PHE A 32 -21.89 -8.21 11.53
N PRO A 33 -22.22 -7.02 12.08
CA PRO A 33 -22.01 -5.75 11.40
C PRO A 33 -20.57 -5.58 10.89
N LEU A 34 -20.42 -4.94 9.73
CA LEU A 34 -19.12 -4.73 9.10
C LEU A 34 -18.15 -3.98 10.01
N GLU A 35 -18.63 -3.00 10.77
CA GLU A 35 -17.85 -2.22 11.73
C GLU A 35 -17.10 -3.09 12.74
N LEU A 36 -17.69 -4.22 13.13
CA LEU A 36 -17.11 -5.14 14.10
C LEU A 36 -16.13 -6.14 13.48
N MET A 37 -16.25 -6.45 12.19
CA MET A 37 -15.58 -7.60 11.55
C MET A 37 -14.93 -7.26 10.21
N TRP A 38 -14.58 -6.00 9.94
CA TRP A 38 -14.07 -5.55 8.65
C TRP A 38 -12.75 -6.24 8.21
N GLY A 39 -11.93 -6.67 9.17
CA GLY A 39 -10.66 -7.38 8.95
C GLY A 39 -10.79 -8.90 8.91
N PHE A 40 -12.01 -9.44 9.09
CA PHE A 40 -12.23 -10.89 9.15
C PHE A 40 -13.40 -11.37 8.28
N ASN A 41 -14.39 -10.53 8.00
CA ASN A 41 -15.57 -10.84 7.20
C ASN A 41 -15.30 -10.70 5.68
N HIS A 42 -14.31 -11.42 5.15
CA HIS A 42 -13.99 -11.37 3.72
C HIS A 42 -14.93 -12.22 2.85
N LEU A 43 -15.61 -13.20 3.44
CA LEU A 43 -16.50 -14.11 2.70
C LEU A 43 -17.72 -13.40 2.12
N GLN A 44 -18.18 -12.29 2.72
CA GLN A 44 -19.32 -11.52 2.21
C GLN A 44 -19.13 -11.00 0.77
N TYR A 45 -17.89 -10.98 0.26
CA TYR A 45 -17.57 -10.52 -1.10
C TYR A 45 -17.51 -11.66 -2.12
N PHE A 46 -17.86 -12.88 -1.70
CA PHE A 46 -17.89 -14.07 -2.55
C PHE A 46 -19.32 -14.51 -2.84
N SER A 47 -19.50 -15.30 -3.89
CA SER A 47 -20.80 -15.90 -4.21
C SER A 47 -21.22 -16.93 -3.17
N GLY A 48 -22.53 -17.10 -2.97
CA GLY A 48 -23.06 -18.13 -2.07
C GLY A 48 -22.54 -19.53 -2.40
N THR A 49 -22.40 -19.85 -3.68
CA THR A 49 -21.82 -21.13 -4.15
C THR A 49 -20.38 -21.31 -3.68
N PHE A 50 -19.54 -20.28 -3.76
CA PHE A 50 -18.17 -20.34 -3.27
C PHE A 50 -18.13 -20.61 -1.77
N ILE A 51 -18.97 -19.93 -0.99
CA ILE A 51 -19.05 -20.09 0.46
C ILE A 51 -19.48 -21.53 0.82
N VAL A 52 -20.52 -22.07 0.17
CA VAL A 52 -21.01 -23.44 0.41
C VAL A 52 -19.92 -24.47 0.10
N ILE A 53 -19.21 -24.33 -1.03
CA ILE A 53 -18.09 -25.22 -1.37
C ILE A 53 -16.99 -25.12 -0.33
N LEU A 54 -16.62 -23.90 0.09
CA LEU A 54 -15.56 -23.70 1.07
C LEU A 54 -15.93 -24.32 2.43
N VAL A 55 -17.16 -24.12 2.91
CA VAL A 55 -17.67 -24.73 4.16
C VAL A 55 -17.64 -26.25 4.08
N PHE A 56 -18.08 -26.83 2.95
CA PHE A 56 -18.04 -28.27 2.74
C PHE A 56 -16.61 -28.81 2.78
N LEU A 57 -15.67 -28.14 2.08
CA LEU A 57 -14.25 -28.51 2.11
C LEU A 57 -13.63 -28.35 3.51
N SER A 58 -14.00 -27.31 4.26
CA SER A 58 -13.58 -27.15 5.66
C SER A 58 -14.03 -28.34 6.50
N PHE A 59 -15.30 -28.73 6.39
CA PHE A 59 -15.85 -29.87 7.12
C PHE A 59 -15.11 -31.16 6.79
N LEU A 60 -14.81 -31.40 5.50
CA LEU A 60 -14.01 -32.55 5.08
C LEU A 60 -12.61 -32.55 5.72
N ILE A 61 -11.93 -31.39 5.79
CA ILE A 61 -10.60 -31.29 6.40
C ILE A 61 -10.64 -31.59 7.92
N LEU A 62 -11.75 -31.31 8.60
CA LEU A 62 -11.94 -31.66 10.01
C LEU A 62 -12.10 -33.17 10.24
N LEU A 63 -12.38 -33.97 9.20
CA LEU A 63 -12.47 -35.42 9.35
C LEU A 63 -11.07 -36.05 9.54
N PRO A 64 -10.84 -36.84 10.61
CA PRO A 64 -9.52 -37.38 10.92
C PRO A 64 -8.85 -38.15 9.78
N ASP A 65 -9.63 -38.98 9.07
CA ASP A 65 -9.11 -39.78 7.96
C ASP A 65 -8.68 -38.91 6.77
N ILE A 66 -9.42 -37.84 6.48
CA ILE A 66 -9.10 -36.91 5.40
C ILE A 66 -7.85 -36.11 5.76
N ALA A 67 -7.80 -35.52 6.95
CA ALA A 67 -6.61 -34.81 7.44
C ALA A 67 -5.37 -35.72 7.46
N ASN A 68 -5.48 -36.97 7.91
CA ASN A 68 -4.37 -37.91 7.90
C ASN A 68 -3.91 -38.26 6.48
N LYS A 69 -4.85 -38.41 5.53
CA LYS A 69 -4.53 -38.60 4.10
C LYS A 69 -3.81 -37.38 3.53
N LEU A 70 -4.30 -36.17 3.79
CA LEU A 70 -3.65 -34.91 3.38
C LEU A 70 -2.24 -34.78 3.95
N TYR A 71 -2.05 -35.13 5.23
CA TYR A 71 -0.72 -35.18 5.85
C TYR A 71 0.20 -36.16 5.12
N SER A 72 -0.28 -37.36 4.82
CA SER A 72 0.51 -38.38 4.12
C SER A 72 0.88 -37.94 2.70
N LEU A 73 -0.05 -37.29 1.99
CA LEU A 73 0.19 -36.72 0.67
C LEU A 73 1.27 -35.63 0.72
N GLY A 74 1.14 -34.67 1.64
CA GLY A 74 2.14 -33.61 1.83
C GLY A 74 3.52 -34.17 2.18
N GLN A 75 3.60 -35.22 3.00
CA GLN A 75 4.85 -35.90 3.30
C GLN A 75 5.44 -36.66 2.10
N ASN A 76 4.61 -37.21 1.21
CA ASN A 76 5.08 -37.84 -0.03
C ASN A 76 5.66 -36.80 -0.99
N VAL A 77 4.94 -35.69 -1.19
CA VAL A 77 5.41 -34.56 -2.00
C VAL A 77 6.72 -34.00 -1.43
N ALA A 78 6.79 -33.76 -0.12
CA ALA A 78 8.00 -33.28 0.53
C ALA A 78 9.17 -34.27 0.40
N ARG A 79 8.92 -35.57 0.46
CA ARG A 79 9.94 -36.61 0.26
C ARG A 79 10.49 -36.58 -1.17
N GLN A 80 9.62 -36.58 -2.18
CA GLN A 80 10.02 -36.48 -3.59
C GLN A 80 10.78 -35.17 -3.86
N PHE A 81 10.25 -34.05 -3.38
CA PHE A 81 10.90 -32.75 -3.50
C PHE A 81 12.29 -32.74 -2.86
N ASN A 82 12.46 -33.39 -1.70
CA ASN A 82 13.75 -33.46 -1.01
C ASN A 82 14.78 -34.39 -1.66
N GLN A 83 14.38 -35.24 -2.61
CA GLN A 83 15.31 -36.02 -3.43
C GLN A 83 15.98 -35.17 -4.51
N LEU A 84 15.40 -34.02 -4.86
CA LEU A 84 15.96 -33.12 -5.87
C LEU A 84 17.24 -32.42 -5.35
N PRO A 85 18.24 -32.19 -6.22
CA PRO A 85 19.40 -31.35 -5.92
C PRO A 85 19.00 -29.97 -5.38
N MET A 86 19.80 -29.41 -4.48
CA MET A 86 19.49 -28.13 -3.84
C MET A 86 19.23 -26.97 -4.83
N PRO A 87 20.00 -26.79 -5.91
CA PRO A 87 19.71 -25.74 -6.89
C PRO A 87 18.33 -25.90 -7.54
N ILE A 88 17.94 -27.13 -7.87
CA ILE A 88 16.64 -27.45 -8.47
C ILE A 88 15.51 -27.16 -7.47
N ARG A 89 15.69 -27.53 -6.20
CA ARG A 89 14.71 -27.21 -5.13
C ARG A 89 14.47 -25.71 -5.00
N ILE A 90 15.56 -24.91 -5.01
CA ILE A 90 15.47 -23.45 -4.97
C ILE A 90 14.74 -22.92 -6.20
N ALA A 91 15.09 -23.39 -7.40
CA ALA A 91 14.45 -22.96 -8.65
C ALA A 91 12.95 -23.29 -8.67
N VAL A 92 12.57 -24.51 -8.26
CA VAL A 92 11.16 -24.94 -8.20
C VAL A 92 10.38 -24.09 -7.19
N LEU A 93 10.92 -23.86 -5.98
CA LEU A 93 10.25 -23.02 -4.99
C LEU A 93 10.13 -21.57 -5.45
N ALA A 94 11.19 -21.02 -6.06
CA ALA A 94 11.16 -19.67 -6.59
C ALA A 94 10.12 -19.52 -7.71
N PHE A 95 10.07 -20.48 -8.63
CA PHE A 95 9.09 -20.52 -9.71
C PHE A 95 7.65 -20.64 -9.18
N LEU A 96 7.39 -21.59 -8.28
CA LEU A 96 6.04 -21.79 -7.72
C LEU A 96 5.58 -20.57 -6.89
N ALA A 97 6.48 -20.00 -6.08
CA ALA A 97 6.17 -18.79 -5.32
C ALA A 97 5.90 -17.61 -6.25
N GLY A 98 6.78 -17.37 -7.24
CA GLY A 98 6.62 -16.29 -8.21
C GLY A 98 5.34 -16.43 -9.04
N LEU A 99 5.03 -17.65 -9.49
CA LEU A 99 3.79 -17.94 -10.21
C LEU A 99 2.56 -17.67 -9.34
N LEU A 100 2.58 -18.11 -8.08
CA LEU A 100 1.49 -17.87 -7.14
C LEU A 100 1.27 -16.37 -6.90
N PHE A 101 2.34 -15.63 -6.60
CA PHE A 101 2.28 -14.19 -6.35
C PHE A 101 1.82 -13.41 -7.58
N TYR A 102 2.26 -13.81 -8.77
CA TYR A 102 1.88 -13.17 -10.02
C TYR A 102 0.41 -13.42 -10.39
N LEU A 103 -0.07 -14.67 -10.25
CA LEU A 103 -1.44 -15.05 -10.61
C LEU A 103 -2.49 -14.46 -9.67
N LEU A 104 -2.16 -14.31 -8.39
CA LEU A 104 -3.07 -13.78 -7.38
C LEU A 104 -2.73 -12.35 -6.98
N ARG A 105 -2.07 -11.59 -7.86
CA ARG A 105 -1.65 -10.22 -7.57
C ARG A 105 -2.85 -9.28 -7.42
N VAL A 106 -2.63 -8.21 -6.66
CA VAL A 106 -3.55 -7.09 -6.54
C VAL A 106 -3.58 -6.30 -7.85
N HIS A 107 -4.77 -5.93 -8.28
CA HIS A 107 -4.99 -5.15 -9.51
C HIS A 107 -5.49 -3.73 -9.24
N VAL A 108 -6.10 -3.48 -8.07
CA VAL A 108 -6.57 -2.15 -7.67
C VAL A 108 -5.78 -1.70 -6.44
N HIS A 109 -5.20 -0.51 -6.47
CA HIS A 109 -4.41 0.02 -5.35
C HIS A 109 -5.31 0.71 -4.31
N SER A 110 -6.34 0.00 -3.86
CA SER A 110 -7.35 0.49 -2.90
C SER A 110 -7.14 -0.05 -1.47
N LEU A 111 -5.97 -0.61 -1.19
CA LEU A 111 -5.59 -1.17 0.11
C LEU A 111 -4.62 -0.28 0.90
N GLY A 112 -4.18 0.81 0.27
CA GLY A 112 -3.19 1.77 0.74
C GLY A 112 -3.14 2.96 -0.22
N ASP A 113 -2.01 3.64 -0.30
CA ASP A 113 -1.79 4.85 -1.09
C ASP A 113 -1.12 4.61 -2.46
N GLY A 114 -1.22 3.40 -3.00
CA GLY A 114 -0.43 2.98 -4.17
C GLY A 114 -0.58 3.84 -5.42
N TYR A 115 -1.76 4.40 -5.71
CA TYR A 115 -1.93 5.34 -6.84
C TYR A 115 -1.09 6.62 -6.66
N GLN A 116 -1.00 7.10 -5.42
CA GLN A 116 -0.16 8.25 -5.08
C GLN A 116 1.32 7.90 -5.25
N ARG A 117 1.74 6.69 -4.84
CA ARG A 117 3.11 6.20 -5.00
C ARG A 117 3.55 6.15 -6.45
N VAL A 118 2.74 5.52 -7.30
CA VAL A 118 2.98 5.42 -8.74
C VAL A 118 3.15 6.82 -9.33
N TYR A 119 2.22 7.73 -9.05
CA TYR A 119 2.30 9.10 -9.55
C TYR A 119 3.57 9.83 -9.11
N GLN A 120 3.96 9.72 -7.84
CA GLN A 120 5.16 10.39 -7.34
C GLN A 120 6.45 9.86 -7.98
N VAL A 121 6.55 8.54 -8.18
CA VAL A 121 7.68 7.91 -8.88
C VAL A 121 7.74 8.35 -10.34
N GLU A 122 6.59 8.40 -11.03
CA GLU A 122 6.50 8.87 -12.41
C GLU A 122 6.90 10.35 -12.58
N LYS A 123 6.70 11.15 -11.53
CA LYS A 123 7.18 12.54 -11.44
C LYS A 123 8.66 12.68 -11.09
N GLY A 124 9.37 11.56 -10.88
CA GLY A 124 10.79 11.56 -10.56
C GLY A 124 11.08 12.03 -9.14
N TYR A 125 10.14 11.90 -8.21
CA TYR A 125 10.42 12.16 -6.80
C TYR A 125 11.39 11.09 -6.29
N LEU A 126 12.54 11.52 -5.77
CA LEU A 126 13.61 10.62 -5.31
C LEU A 126 13.59 10.36 -3.82
N HIS A 127 12.69 11.01 -3.08
CA HIS A 127 12.73 10.99 -1.63
C HIS A 127 11.33 11.02 -1.01
N ASN A 128 11.07 10.04 -0.15
CA ASN A 128 10.01 10.08 0.84
C ASN A 128 10.59 9.66 2.21
N PRO A 129 10.62 10.55 3.22
CA PRO A 129 11.37 10.32 4.46
C PRO A 129 10.87 9.19 5.37
N PRO A 130 9.56 8.90 5.47
CA PRO A 130 9.11 7.70 6.15
C PRO A 130 9.65 6.40 5.55
N GLU A 131 10.02 6.40 4.26
CA GLU A 131 10.34 5.19 3.46
C GLU A 131 11.52 5.41 2.49
N PRO A 132 12.69 5.85 2.97
CA PRO A 132 13.69 6.46 2.11
C PRO A 132 14.38 5.48 1.17
N LEU A 133 14.74 4.28 1.63
CA LEU A 133 15.38 3.28 0.78
C LEU A 133 14.40 2.70 -0.25
N ASP A 134 13.19 2.39 0.19
CA ASP A 134 12.18 1.78 -0.66
C ASP A 134 11.78 2.73 -1.80
N PHE A 135 11.43 3.97 -1.46
CA PHE A 135 11.02 4.97 -2.43
C PHE A 135 12.15 5.31 -3.41
N PHE A 136 13.38 5.47 -2.90
CA PHE A 136 14.56 5.67 -3.74
C PHE A 136 14.76 4.53 -4.74
N LEU A 137 14.65 3.28 -4.28
CA LEU A 137 14.89 2.11 -5.11
C LEU A 137 13.84 2.02 -6.25
N HIS A 138 12.56 2.25 -5.95
CA HIS A 138 11.52 2.30 -6.98
C HIS A 138 11.75 3.41 -8.00
N THR A 139 12.10 4.62 -7.56
CA THR A 139 12.35 5.73 -8.47
C THR A 139 13.58 5.51 -9.35
N ILE A 140 14.69 5.00 -8.79
CA ILE A 140 15.89 4.74 -9.58
C ILE A 140 15.66 3.63 -10.60
N LEU A 141 14.95 2.56 -10.22
CA LEU A 141 14.56 1.51 -11.17
C LEU A 141 13.67 2.08 -12.27
N TYR A 142 12.72 2.96 -11.94
CA TYR A 142 11.85 3.62 -12.92
C TYR A 142 12.64 4.49 -13.89
N MET A 143 13.49 5.37 -13.39
CA MET A 143 14.32 6.24 -14.22
C MET A 143 15.27 5.45 -15.12
N GLY A 144 15.75 4.28 -14.68
CA GLY A 144 16.62 3.41 -15.47
C GLY A 144 15.88 2.58 -16.52
N LEU A 145 14.72 2.01 -16.17
CA LEU A 145 14.02 1.03 -17.02
C LEU A 145 12.96 1.65 -17.92
N ASN A 146 12.31 2.75 -17.52
CA ASN A 146 11.28 3.38 -18.31
C ASN A 146 11.78 3.88 -19.67
N PRO A 147 12.94 4.58 -19.78
CA PRO A 147 13.44 5.05 -21.07
C PRO A 147 13.91 3.92 -22.00
N ILE A 148 14.35 2.79 -21.43
CA ILE A 148 14.95 1.68 -22.19
C ILE A 148 13.89 0.66 -22.64
N ALA A 149 12.98 0.30 -21.75
CA ALA A 149 12.03 -0.80 -21.93
C ALA A 149 10.57 -0.38 -21.80
N GLY A 150 10.27 0.91 -21.57
CA GLY A 150 8.90 1.40 -21.41
C GLY A 150 8.20 0.90 -20.15
N ILE A 151 8.94 0.39 -19.16
CA ILE A 151 8.36 -0.18 -17.95
C ILE A 151 7.80 0.95 -17.06
N GLY A 152 6.52 0.88 -16.71
CA GLY A 152 5.85 1.85 -15.85
C GLY A 152 6.17 1.67 -14.36
N ALA A 153 5.94 2.71 -13.54
CA ALA A 153 6.25 2.69 -12.11
C ALA A 153 5.46 1.61 -11.35
N GLU A 154 4.17 1.43 -11.69
CA GLU A 154 3.34 0.36 -11.12
C GLU A 154 3.95 -1.03 -11.34
N THR A 155 4.42 -1.31 -12.57
CA THR A 155 5.04 -2.60 -12.90
C THR A 155 6.30 -2.84 -12.08
N ILE A 156 7.05 -1.77 -11.76
CA ILE A 156 8.27 -1.87 -10.94
C ILE A 156 7.92 -2.23 -9.50
N TYR A 157 6.94 -1.55 -8.89
CA TYR A 157 6.44 -1.89 -7.56
C TYR A 157 5.95 -3.34 -7.50
N THR A 158 5.05 -3.72 -8.42
CA THR A 158 4.50 -5.08 -8.47
C THR A 158 5.60 -6.14 -8.64
N SER A 159 6.56 -5.89 -9.53
CA SER A 159 7.65 -6.85 -9.77
C SER A 159 8.58 -6.98 -8.57
N LEU A 160 8.93 -5.85 -7.92
CA LEU A 160 9.79 -5.87 -6.74
C LEU A 160 9.11 -6.58 -5.58
N SER A 161 7.84 -6.30 -5.32
CA SER A 161 7.01 -6.98 -4.32
C SER A 161 7.06 -8.51 -4.50
N ILE A 162 6.86 -9.00 -5.73
CA ILE A 162 6.92 -10.43 -6.06
C ILE A 162 8.33 -11.01 -5.83
N VAL A 163 9.38 -10.31 -6.28
CA VAL A 163 10.77 -10.76 -6.11
C VAL A 163 11.15 -10.85 -4.63
N LEU A 164 10.76 -9.86 -3.83
CA LEU A 164 10.99 -9.87 -2.38
C LEU A 164 10.22 -11.00 -1.69
N GLY A 165 9.00 -11.31 -2.15
CA GLY A 165 8.24 -12.46 -1.69
C GLY A 165 8.96 -13.78 -1.98
N ILE A 166 9.52 -13.94 -3.19
CA ILE A 166 10.30 -15.13 -3.57
C ILE A 166 11.52 -15.26 -2.63
N ILE A 167 12.27 -14.17 -2.45
CA ILE A 167 13.44 -14.14 -1.56
C ILE A 167 13.03 -14.54 -0.14
N PHE A 168 11.91 -14.01 0.36
CA PHE A 168 11.41 -14.32 1.69
C PHE A 168 11.02 -15.79 1.85
N VAL A 169 10.29 -16.37 0.90
CA VAL A 169 9.94 -17.81 0.91
C VAL A 169 11.20 -18.68 0.93
N LEU A 170 12.20 -18.34 0.10
CA LEU A 170 13.47 -19.05 0.08
C LEU A 170 14.24 -18.90 1.39
N ALA A 171 14.21 -17.72 2.00
CA ALA A 171 14.85 -17.47 3.30
C ALA A 171 14.20 -18.31 4.41
N ILE A 172 12.86 -18.38 4.47
CA ILE A 172 12.12 -19.22 5.43
C ILE A 172 12.38 -20.71 5.17
N TYR A 173 12.39 -21.13 3.90
CA TYR A 173 12.73 -22.50 3.52
C TYR A 173 14.13 -22.90 4.03
N ARG A 174 15.12 -22.01 3.87
CA ARG A 174 16.50 -22.22 4.32
C ARG A 174 16.71 -22.09 5.81
N PHE A 175 15.86 -21.33 6.49
CA PHE A 175 15.98 -21.09 7.92
C PHE A 175 15.89 -22.41 8.71
N ARG A 176 16.72 -22.54 9.74
CA ARG A 176 16.73 -23.70 10.66
C ARG A 176 16.44 -23.19 12.05
N PHE A 177 15.35 -23.67 12.65
CA PHE A 177 15.01 -23.35 14.03
C PHE A 177 15.97 -24.09 14.98
N PRO A 178 16.75 -23.39 15.82
CA PRO A 178 17.57 -24.01 16.83
C PRO A 178 16.74 -24.93 17.74
N GLY A 179 17.30 -26.09 18.10
CA GLY A 179 16.66 -27.04 19.02
C GLY A 179 15.48 -27.84 18.45
N SER A 180 15.09 -27.66 17.18
CA SER A 180 14.03 -28.47 16.56
C SER A 180 14.52 -29.90 16.28
N VAL A 181 13.99 -30.88 17.00
CA VAL A 181 14.33 -32.31 16.81
C VAL A 181 13.40 -32.96 15.79
N ASP A 182 12.11 -32.63 15.82
CA ASP A 182 11.14 -33.15 14.85
C ASP A 182 11.10 -32.30 13.57
N LYS A 183 11.51 -32.91 12.45
CA LYS A 183 11.48 -32.29 11.11
C LYS A 183 10.08 -31.80 10.72
N SER A 184 9.03 -32.49 11.16
CA SER A 184 7.65 -32.15 10.84
C SER A 184 7.14 -30.97 11.67
N ALA A 185 7.56 -30.87 12.94
CA ALA A 185 7.29 -29.69 13.76
C ALA A 185 8.02 -28.46 13.20
N ALA A 186 9.26 -28.61 12.77
CA ALA A 186 10.00 -27.54 12.09
C ALA A 186 9.33 -27.11 10.78
N ALA A 187 8.79 -28.05 10.01
CA ALA A 187 8.03 -27.74 8.79
C ALA A 187 6.73 -26.99 9.12
N LEU A 188 5.99 -27.40 10.15
CA LEU A 188 4.80 -26.69 10.63
C LEU A 188 5.14 -25.25 11.00
N SER A 189 6.20 -25.02 11.80
CA SER A 189 6.63 -23.67 12.19
C SER A 189 6.88 -22.76 11.00
N LYS A 190 7.55 -23.27 9.95
CA LYS A 190 7.79 -22.50 8.71
C LYS A 190 6.49 -22.12 8.04
N MET A 191 5.58 -23.08 7.91
CA MET A 191 4.29 -22.84 7.26
C MET A 191 3.41 -21.87 8.05
N LEU A 192 3.46 -21.89 9.38
CA LEU A 192 2.75 -20.94 10.22
C LEU A 192 3.28 -19.51 10.05
N VAL A 193 4.60 -19.32 9.91
CA VAL A 193 5.19 -18.01 9.61
C VAL A 193 4.76 -17.50 8.22
N LEU A 194 4.67 -18.39 7.23
CA LEU A 194 4.14 -18.06 5.90
C LEU A 194 2.61 -17.87 5.89
N GLY A 195 1.92 -18.26 6.96
CA GLY A 195 0.48 -18.13 7.13
C GLY A 195 0.04 -16.84 7.82
N PHE A 196 0.89 -15.82 7.88
CA PHE A 196 0.50 -14.49 8.36
C PHE A 196 -0.21 -13.72 7.23
N GLY A 197 -1.26 -12.96 7.53
CA GLY A 197 -2.00 -12.20 6.52
C GLY A 197 -1.19 -11.06 5.88
N GLY A 198 -0.13 -10.59 6.55
CA GLY A 198 0.84 -9.65 5.98
C GLY A 198 1.54 -10.18 4.72
N PHE A 199 1.47 -11.49 4.45
CA PHE A 199 1.96 -12.10 3.22
C PHE A 199 1.28 -11.55 1.95
N GLN A 200 0.11 -10.91 2.08
CA GLN A 200 -0.57 -10.15 1.02
C GLN A 200 0.35 -9.13 0.33
N ILE A 201 1.33 -8.56 1.06
CA ILE A 201 2.27 -7.56 0.54
C ILE A 201 3.10 -8.10 -0.64
N PHE A 202 3.28 -9.42 -0.77
CA PHE A 202 4.04 -10.02 -1.88
C PHE A 202 3.22 -10.27 -3.14
N PHE A 203 1.91 -10.08 -3.08
CA PHE A 203 0.98 -10.27 -4.21
C PHE A 203 0.87 -8.99 -5.04
N GLY A 204 2.00 -8.43 -5.47
CA GLY A 204 2.03 -7.24 -6.32
C GLY A 204 1.61 -5.95 -5.64
N TYR A 205 1.70 -5.89 -4.32
CA TYR A 205 1.33 -4.72 -3.52
C TYR A 205 2.21 -3.51 -3.87
N VAL A 206 1.57 -2.35 -4.05
CA VAL A 206 2.23 -1.10 -4.46
C VAL A 206 2.35 -0.18 -3.25
N GLU A 207 3.34 -0.46 -2.39
CA GLU A 207 3.72 0.35 -1.23
C GLU A 207 5.12 -0.04 -0.71
N SER A 208 5.62 0.74 0.23
CA SER A 208 6.96 0.59 0.80
C SER A 208 7.15 -0.50 1.87
N TYR A 209 6.10 -1.29 2.17
CA TYR A 209 6.18 -2.34 3.18
C TYR A 209 6.78 -3.66 2.68
N SER A 210 6.97 -3.80 1.36
CA SER A 210 7.50 -5.03 0.73
C SER A 210 8.95 -5.35 1.14
N LEU A 211 9.74 -4.35 1.52
CA LEU A 211 11.06 -4.51 2.12
C LEU A 211 11.01 -4.63 3.64
N LEU A 212 10.22 -3.79 4.31
CA LEU A 212 10.16 -3.72 5.77
C LEU A 212 9.63 -5.03 6.40
N TYR A 213 8.54 -5.56 5.85
CA TYR A 213 7.87 -6.73 6.39
C TYR A 213 8.79 -7.98 6.45
N PRO A 214 9.42 -8.43 5.34
CA PRO A 214 10.36 -9.55 5.40
C PRO A 214 11.60 -9.24 6.23
N ALA A 215 12.14 -8.01 6.16
CA ALA A 215 13.31 -7.63 6.97
C ALA A 215 13.01 -7.75 8.47
N THR A 216 11.81 -7.35 8.91
CA THR A 216 11.39 -7.47 10.32
C THR A 216 11.32 -8.92 10.78
N LEU A 217 10.66 -9.79 10.02
CA LEU A 217 10.53 -11.21 10.38
C LEU A 217 11.90 -11.92 10.35
N LEU A 218 12.72 -11.64 9.34
CA LEU A 218 14.07 -12.20 9.25
C LEU A 218 14.98 -11.68 10.37
N PHE A 219 14.89 -10.42 10.77
CA PHE A 219 15.63 -9.89 11.91
C PHE A 219 15.33 -10.70 13.18
N ILE A 220 14.04 -10.92 13.48
CA ILE A 220 13.63 -11.65 14.68
C ILE A 220 14.11 -13.11 14.63
N LEU A 221 13.97 -13.78 13.48
CA LEU A 221 14.42 -15.16 13.30
C LEU A 221 15.94 -15.30 13.45
N TYR A 222 16.72 -14.41 12.82
CA TYR A 222 18.19 -14.44 12.91
C TYR A 222 18.70 -13.99 14.28
N ALA A 223 18.02 -13.06 14.94
CA ALA A 223 18.28 -12.70 16.33
C ALA A 223 18.02 -13.86 17.28
N TYR A 224 16.90 -14.59 17.10
CA TYR A 224 16.62 -15.80 17.85
C TYR A 224 17.71 -16.86 17.66
N ARG A 225 18.16 -17.08 16.41
CA ARG A 225 19.28 -17.99 16.12
C ARG A 225 20.55 -17.56 16.84
N PHE A 226 20.92 -16.28 16.72
CA PHE A 226 22.10 -15.72 17.37
C PHE A 226 22.06 -15.88 18.90
N LEU A 227 20.91 -15.65 19.53
CA LEU A 227 20.76 -15.87 20.96
C LEU A 227 20.95 -17.34 21.36
N SER A 228 20.60 -18.27 20.47
CA SER A 228 20.73 -19.71 20.72
C SER A 228 22.14 -20.26 20.52
N ASP A 229 22.79 -19.92 19.42
CA ASP A 229 24.05 -20.55 19.00
C ASP A 229 25.22 -19.57 18.86
N LYS A 230 24.99 -18.29 19.18
CA LYS A 230 25.97 -17.18 19.11
C LYS A 230 26.48 -16.90 17.70
N SER A 231 25.81 -17.41 16.65
CA SER A 231 26.22 -17.25 15.27
C SER A 231 25.38 -16.21 14.50
N GLY A 232 26.03 -15.48 13.60
CA GLY A 232 25.33 -14.68 12.59
C GLY A 232 24.88 -13.29 13.00
N ILE A 233 25.45 -12.68 14.05
CA ILE A 233 25.14 -11.29 14.47
C ILE A 233 25.31 -10.27 13.34
N ILE A 234 26.32 -10.42 12.46
CA ILE A 234 26.53 -9.52 11.32
C ILE A 234 25.34 -9.54 10.37
N CYS A 235 24.82 -10.74 10.06
CA CYS A 235 23.65 -10.89 9.21
C CYS A 235 22.42 -10.25 9.88
N THR A 236 22.23 -10.48 11.18
CA THR A 236 21.17 -9.84 11.97
C THR A 236 21.26 -8.30 11.92
N THR A 237 22.46 -7.74 12.03
CA THR A 237 22.70 -6.29 11.93
C THR A 237 22.38 -5.75 10.53
N ILE A 238 22.80 -6.43 9.46
CA ILE A 238 22.51 -6.00 8.09
C ILE A 238 20.99 -5.99 7.85
N ILE A 239 20.29 -7.03 8.30
CA ILE A 239 18.83 -7.12 8.17
C ILE A 239 18.14 -6.02 8.99
N PHE A 240 18.63 -5.73 10.21
CA PHE A 240 18.14 -4.59 11.00
C PHE A 240 18.32 -3.27 10.24
N GLY A 241 19.51 -3.04 9.66
CA GLY A 241 19.81 -1.88 8.83
C GLY A 241 18.84 -1.74 7.66
N LEU A 242 18.57 -2.84 6.95
CA LEU A 242 17.59 -2.88 5.87
C LEU A 242 16.18 -2.51 6.37
N ALA A 243 15.74 -3.05 7.52
CA ALA A 243 14.42 -2.75 8.07
C ALA A 243 14.24 -1.25 8.35
N ILE A 244 15.19 -0.63 9.07
CA ILE A 244 15.10 0.80 9.41
C ILE A 244 15.27 1.71 8.19
N SER A 245 16.13 1.32 7.23
CA SER A 245 16.31 2.10 6.00
C SER A 245 15.09 2.03 5.08
N SER A 246 14.35 0.92 5.11
CA SER A 246 13.15 0.73 4.30
C SER A 246 12.00 1.59 4.78
N HIS A 247 11.76 1.63 6.10
CA HIS A 247 10.71 2.45 6.68
C HIS A 247 10.98 2.80 8.16
N GLN A 248 10.58 4.00 8.60
CA GLN A 248 10.84 4.52 9.94
C GLN A 248 10.26 3.65 11.07
N SER A 249 9.16 2.94 10.83
CA SER A 249 8.58 2.01 11.82
C SER A 249 9.51 0.82 12.13
N GLY A 250 10.54 0.57 11.32
CA GLY A 250 11.61 -0.37 11.66
C GLY A 250 12.33 -0.03 12.98
N LEU A 251 12.24 1.24 13.45
CA LEU A 251 12.77 1.66 14.75
C LEU A 251 12.14 0.92 15.94
N ILE A 252 10.97 0.28 15.77
CA ILE A 252 10.39 -0.66 16.75
C ILE A 252 11.39 -1.74 17.16
N LEU A 253 12.31 -2.13 16.27
CA LEU A 253 13.30 -3.17 16.51
C LEU A 253 14.54 -2.69 17.27
N LEU A 254 14.73 -1.37 17.43
CA LEU A 254 15.95 -0.78 17.98
C LEU A 254 16.25 -1.24 19.42
N PRO A 255 15.30 -1.27 20.38
CA PRO A 255 15.58 -1.73 21.74
C PRO A 255 16.07 -3.18 21.78
N ALA A 256 15.45 -4.05 20.96
CA ALA A 256 15.85 -5.44 20.82
C ALA A 256 17.25 -5.56 20.20
N PHE A 257 17.55 -4.75 19.17
CA PHE A 257 18.88 -4.72 18.55
C PHE A 257 19.98 -4.27 19.52
N ILE A 258 19.75 -3.22 20.32
CA ILE A 258 20.69 -2.78 21.37
C ILE A 258 20.96 -3.92 22.35
N TYR A 259 19.94 -4.68 22.74
CA TYR A 259 20.12 -5.84 23.59
C TYR A 259 20.95 -6.95 22.94
N LEU A 260 20.81 -7.20 21.64
CA LEU A 260 21.66 -8.15 20.92
C LEU A 260 23.13 -7.72 20.92
N LEU A 261 23.42 -6.41 20.75
CA LEU A 261 24.78 -5.88 20.85
C LEU A 261 25.36 -6.08 22.25
N TYR A 262 24.58 -5.81 23.29
CA TYR A 262 24.97 -6.09 24.67
C TYR A 262 25.22 -7.58 24.91
N PHE A 263 24.31 -8.44 24.44
CA PHE A 263 24.44 -9.89 24.58
C PHE A 263 25.69 -10.40 23.85
N ASN A 264 25.97 -9.89 22.64
CA ASN A 264 27.18 -10.19 21.88
C ASN A 264 28.44 -9.80 22.67
N TYR A 265 28.49 -8.58 23.19
CA TYR A 265 29.62 -8.09 23.98
C TYR A 265 29.92 -8.97 25.20
N LYS A 266 28.88 -9.45 25.89
CA LYS A 266 29.02 -10.25 27.11
C LYS A 266 29.32 -11.73 26.86
N ASN A 267 28.79 -12.33 25.79
CA ASN A 267 28.72 -13.79 25.67
C ASN A 267 29.49 -14.37 24.47
N VAL A 268 30.05 -13.53 23.61
CA VAL A 268 30.84 -13.94 22.44
C VAL A 268 32.29 -13.49 22.61
N ASP A 269 33.20 -14.45 22.66
CA ASP A 269 34.63 -14.18 22.70
C ASP A 269 35.07 -13.58 21.37
N PRO A 270 35.58 -12.34 21.34
CA PRO A 270 35.96 -11.71 20.10
C PRO A 270 37.32 -12.23 19.64
N VAL A 271 37.50 -12.33 18.33
CA VAL A 271 38.84 -12.45 17.72
C VAL A 271 39.49 -11.06 17.61
N GLY A 272 39.36 -10.21 18.63
CA GLY A 272 39.89 -8.84 18.70
C GLY A 272 38.87 -7.69 18.73
N LYS A 273 39.32 -6.46 19.06
CA LYS A 273 38.46 -5.26 19.23
C LYS A 273 37.64 -4.91 17.97
N MET A 274 38.20 -5.09 16.77
CA MET A 274 37.53 -4.74 15.52
C MET A 274 36.30 -5.62 15.22
N GLU A 275 36.38 -6.91 15.52
CA GLU A 275 35.23 -7.83 15.36
C GLU A 275 34.06 -7.47 16.29
N ARG A 276 34.33 -6.89 17.46
CA ARG A 276 33.27 -6.35 18.35
C ARG A 276 32.61 -5.10 17.76
N LEU A 277 33.35 -4.28 17.02
CA LEU A 277 32.85 -3.02 16.46
C LEU A 277 32.05 -3.21 15.17
N LYS A 278 32.30 -4.26 14.39
CA LYS A 278 31.60 -4.49 13.10
C LYS A 278 30.07 -4.42 13.23
N PRO A 279 29.40 -5.16 14.14
CA PRO A 279 27.95 -5.08 14.28
C PRO A 279 27.45 -3.69 14.70
N ILE A 280 28.27 -2.94 15.42
CA ILE A 280 27.95 -1.57 15.85
C ILE A 280 28.03 -0.63 14.64
N ILE A 281 29.13 -0.69 13.87
CA ILE A 281 29.34 0.13 12.67
C ILE A 281 28.25 -0.15 11.63
N PHE A 282 28.00 -1.41 11.31
CA PHE A 282 26.96 -1.80 10.34
C PHE A 282 25.55 -1.40 10.79
N GLY A 283 25.29 -1.32 12.11
CA GLY A 283 24.00 -0.85 12.64
C GLY A 283 23.88 0.66 12.68
N LEU A 284 24.97 1.39 12.95
CA LEU A 284 24.98 2.85 13.06
C LEU A 284 24.87 3.56 11.70
N VAL A 285 25.50 3.02 10.65
CA VAL A 285 25.50 3.67 9.33
C VAL A 285 24.07 3.92 8.81
N PRO A 286 23.17 2.92 8.77
CA PRO A 286 21.77 3.14 8.35
C PRO A 286 21.02 4.13 9.25
N ILE A 287 21.23 4.10 10.57
CA ILE A 287 20.61 5.04 11.52
C ILE A 287 21.03 6.48 11.22
N LEU A 288 22.33 6.71 11.01
CA LEU A 288 22.87 8.04 10.72
C LEU A 288 22.39 8.57 9.36
N ILE A 289 22.29 7.72 8.35
CA ILE A 289 21.74 8.07 7.04
C ILE A 289 20.28 8.52 7.19
N LEU A 290 19.46 7.77 7.92
CA LEU A 290 18.06 8.11 8.19
C LEU A 290 17.93 9.44 8.94
N ALA A 291 18.73 9.63 9.99
CA ALA A 291 18.74 10.89 10.73
C ALA A 291 19.11 12.07 9.83
N GLY A 292 20.12 11.91 8.96
CA GLY A 292 20.52 12.92 7.99
C GLY A 292 19.42 13.25 6.96
N LEU A 293 18.76 12.23 6.41
CA LEU A 293 17.65 12.40 5.46
C LEU A 293 16.44 13.09 6.09
N TYR A 294 16.08 12.69 7.31
CA TYR A 294 15.00 13.31 8.06
C TYR A 294 15.29 14.79 8.36
N LEU A 295 16.51 15.12 8.79
CA LEU A 295 16.94 16.50 9.01
C LEU A 295 16.91 17.33 7.71
N TYR A 296 17.39 16.76 6.61
CA TYR A 296 17.36 17.42 5.29
C TYR A 296 15.94 17.80 4.87
N GLN A 297 14.97 16.90 5.04
CA GLN A 297 13.59 17.17 4.68
C GLN A 297 12.97 18.27 5.55
N ARG A 298 13.19 18.23 6.87
CA ARG A 298 12.69 19.27 7.78
C ARG A 298 13.16 20.66 7.37
N ILE A 299 14.39 20.76 6.87
CA ILE A 299 14.98 22.02 6.39
C ILE A 299 14.40 22.43 5.03
N LYS A 300 14.30 21.51 4.07
CA LYS A 300 13.95 21.84 2.68
C LYS A 300 12.44 21.96 2.41
N TYR A 301 11.61 21.27 3.20
CA TYR A 301 10.18 21.12 2.93
C TYR A 301 9.34 21.32 4.21
N PRO A 302 9.40 22.51 4.85
CA PRO A 302 8.71 22.76 6.10
C PRO A 302 7.18 22.63 6.00
N GLN A 303 6.61 22.84 4.80
CA GLN A 303 5.17 22.74 4.55
C GLN A 303 4.61 21.31 4.55
N TYR A 304 5.45 20.27 4.51
CA TYR A 304 5.03 18.87 4.53
C TYR A 304 5.32 18.19 5.88
N GLN A 305 5.51 19.00 6.93
CA GLN A 305 5.72 18.49 8.28
C GLN A 305 4.39 18.02 8.87
N THR A 306 4.17 16.71 8.92
CA THR A 306 3.17 16.12 9.81
C THR A 306 3.80 15.89 11.18
N GLY A 307 3.19 16.44 12.23
CA GLY A 307 3.65 16.24 13.59
C GLY A 307 3.42 14.80 14.06
N LEU A 308 4.31 14.24 14.88
CA LEU A 308 4.07 12.93 15.51
C LEU A 308 2.73 12.91 16.25
N SER A 309 2.33 14.04 16.85
CA SER A 309 1.04 14.23 17.52
C SER A 309 -0.18 14.05 16.61
N GLU A 310 -0.04 14.23 15.29
CA GLU A 310 -1.13 14.05 14.32
C GLU A 310 -1.34 12.57 13.96
N MET A 311 -0.31 11.74 14.15
CA MET A 311 -0.34 10.29 13.93
C MET A 311 -0.74 9.50 15.19
N LEU A 312 -0.78 10.15 16.34
CA LEU A 312 -1.10 9.55 17.63
C LEU A 312 -2.57 9.78 17.99
N LEU A 313 -3.19 8.77 18.58
CA LEU A 313 -4.54 8.87 19.12
C LEU A 313 -4.54 9.66 20.44
N PRO A 314 -5.62 10.43 20.71
CA PRO A 314 -5.84 10.97 22.04
C PRO A 314 -6.07 9.80 23.03
N LEU A 315 -5.58 9.97 24.27
CA LEU A 315 -5.74 8.94 25.29
C LEU A 315 -7.22 8.70 25.64
N TYR A 316 -7.98 9.78 25.87
CA TYR A 316 -9.40 9.73 26.20
C TYR A 316 -10.16 10.78 25.42
N SER A 317 -11.35 10.42 24.94
CA SER A 317 -12.37 11.36 24.50
C SER A 317 -13.76 10.71 24.62
N ALA A 318 -14.76 11.50 24.99
CA ALA A 318 -16.13 11.02 25.17
C ALA A 318 -16.86 10.78 23.84
N ASP A 319 -16.53 11.56 22.81
CA ASP A 319 -17.24 11.60 21.53
C ASP A 319 -16.35 11.24 20.32
N SER A 320 -15.15 10.70 20.53
CA SER A 320 -14.25 10.39 19.42
C SER A 320 -13.41 9.12 19.60
N TYR A 321 -12.92 8.63 18.47
CA TYR A 321 -12.01 7.48 18.41
C TYR A 321 -10.71 7.79 19.16
N SER A 322 -10.46 7.07 20.26
CA SER A 322 -9.35 7.28 21.19
C SER A 322 -8.72 5.94 21.58
N VAL A 323 -7.55 5.99 22.23
CA VAL A 323 -6.79 4.81 22.64
C VAL A 323 -7.62 3.80 23.46
N PHE A 324 -8.51 4.28 24.33
CA PHE A 324 -9.35 3.42 25.17
C PHE A 324 -10.80 3.26 24.66
N SER A 325 -11.09 3.75 23.45
CA SER A 325 -12.42 3.58 22.83
C SER A 325 -12.67 2.12 22.44
N ILE A 326 -13.94 1.70 22.49
CA ILE A 326 -14.33 0.32 22.14
C ILE A 326 -14.05 0.07 20.65
N GLU A 327 -14.26 1.07 19.81
CA GLU A 327 -13.99 1.06 18.38
C GLU A 327 -12.51 0.78 18.09
N HIS A 328 -11.59 1.40 18.84
CA HIS A 328 -10.16 1.14 18.68
C HIS A 328 -9.77 -0.28 19.08
N ILE A 329 -10.32 -0.79 20.17
CA ILE A 329 -10.10 -2.16 20.62
C ILE A 329 -10.63 -3.17 19.58
N ILE A 330 -11.79 -2.89 18.98
CA ILE A 330 -12.36 -3.69 17.90
C ILE A 330 -11.45 -3.70 16.67
N ASP A 331 -10.86 -2.56 16.30
CA ASP A 331 -9.92 -2.50 15.18
C ASP A 331 -8.66 -3.27 15.42
N MET A 332 -8.07 -3.14 16.61
CA MET A 332 -6.91 -3.95 17.00
C MET A 332 -7.24 -5.44 16.91
N ALA A 333 -8.44 -5.86 17.33
CA ALA A 333 -8.86 -7.25 17.21
C ALA A 333 -9.00 -7.69 15.74
N ASN A 334 -9.54 -6.83 14.87
CA ASN A 334 -9.61 -7.08 13.43
C ASN A 334 -8.22 -7.20 12.80
N GLU A 335 -7.28 -6.33 13.16
CA GLU A 335 -5.90 -6.37 12.69
C GLU A 335 -5.16 -7.63 13.15
N ILE A 336 -5.36 -8.05 14.40
CA ILE A 336 -4.81 -9.32 14.91
C ILE A 336 -5.32 -10.48 14.06
N LEU A 337 -6.63 -10.54 13.80
CA LEU A 337 -7.25 -11.61 13.02
C LEU A 337 -6.82 -11.59 11.55
N LEU A 338 -6.64 -10.39 10.99
CA LEU A 338 -6.20 -10.19 9.62
C LEU A 338 -4.73 -10.63 9.45
N ILE A 339 -3.82 -10.16 10.32
CA ILE A 339 -2.37 -10.30 10.12
C ILE A 339 -1.79 -11.51 10.85
N ALA A 340 -2.11 -11.69 12.14
CA ALA A 340 -1.51 -12.70 13.02
C ALA A 340 -2.57 -13.59 13.74
N PRO A 341 -3.49 -14.20 12.98
CA PRO A 341 -4.55 -15.13 13.42
C PRO A 341 -4.07 -16.27 14.33
N ILE A 342 -2.83 -16.72 14.15
CA ILE A 342 -2.17 -17.76 14.94
C ILE A 342 -2.09 -17.38 16.43
N ILE A 343 -2.12 -16.08 16.75
CA ILE A 343 -2.18 -15.59 18.12
C ILE A 343 -3.42 -16.17 18.83
N VAL A 344 -4.58 -16.22 18.19
CA VAL A 344 -5.83 -16.75 18.78
C VAL A 344 -5.71 -18.25 19.04
N ILE A 345 -4.97 -18.96 18.19
CA ILE A 345 -4.78 -20.41 18.30
C ILE A 345 -3.82 -20.77 19.44
N ILE A 346 -2.68 -20.07 19.54
CA ILE A 346 -1.61 -20.42 20.47
C ILE A 346 -1.78 -19.75 21.83
N SER A 347 -2.34 -18.53 21.88
CA SER A 347 -2.37 -17.74 23.11
C SER A 347 -3.11 -18.36 24.30
N PRO A 348 -4.17 -19.17 24.13
CA PRO A 348 -4.79 -19.88 25.25
C PRO A 348 -3.82 -20.82 25.97
N LEU A 349 -2.81 -21.36 25.27
CA LEU A 349 -1.78 -22.17 25.91
C LEU A 349 -0.96 -21.36 26.92
N PHE A 350 -0.76 -20.05 26.70
CA PHE A 350 -0.02 -19.19 27.62
C PHE A 350 -0.73 -19.09 28.96
N VAL A 351 -2.04 -18.85 28.91
CA VAL A 351 -2.91 -18.68 30.07
C VAL A 351 -3.02 -19.98 30.87
N ILE A 352 -3.24 -21.11 30.18
CA ILE A 352 -3.51 -22.39 30.84
C ILE A 352 -2.23 -23.03 31.41
N TYR A 353 -1.09 -22.91 30.71
CA TYR A 353 0.12 -23.67 31.04
C TYR A 353 1.32 -22.83 31.52
N GLY A 354 1.20 -21.50 31.63
CA GLY A 354 2.24 -20.65 32.22
C GLY A 354 3.56 -20.66 31.43
N LEU A 355 3.45 -20.70 30.10
CA LEU A 355 4.51 -20.87 29.10
C LEU A 355 5.75 -19.97 29.28
N SER A 356 5.57 -18.75 29.80
CA SER A 356 6.68 -17.83 30.06
C SER A 356 7.67 -18.38 31.09
N LYS A 357 7.28 -19.29 31.96
CA LYS A 357 8.14 -19.79 33.05
C LYS A 357 9.33 -20.61 32.55
N LYS A 358 9.18 -21.33 31.43
CA LYS A 358 10.22 -22.23 30.87
C LYS A 358 11.24 -21.55 29.96
N ILE A 359 11.02 -20.29 29.60
CA ILE A 359 11.89 -19.56 28.67
C ILE A 359 13.13 -19.06 29.41
N GLU A 360 14.31 -19.25 28.82
CA GLU A 360 15.56 -18.72 29.37
C GLU A 360 15.55 -17.19 29.45
N LYS A 361 16.29 -16.65 30.42
CA LYS A 361 16.28 -15.23 30.76
C LYS A 361 16.62 -14.33 29.57
N HIS A 362 17.54 -14.76 28.71
CA HIS A 362 17.99 -13.96 27.57
C HIS A 362 16.92 -13.84 26.46
N TYR A 363 16.17 -14.91 26.17
CA TYR A 363 15.03 -14.84 25.26
C TYR A 363 13.89 -13.99 25.82
N LYS A 364 13.62 -14.07 27.14
CA LYS A 364 12.59 -13.24 27.79
C LYS A 364 12.86 -11.75 27.58
N TYR A 365 14.09 -11.30 27.81
CA TYR A 365 14.45 -9.90 27.60
C TYR A 365 14.33 -9.49 26.14
N PHE A 366 14.82 -10.32 25.22
CA PHE A 366 14.68 -10.07 23.80
C PHE A 366 13.21 -9.93 23.37
N PHE A 367 12.33 -10.83 23.81
CA PHE A 367 10.90 -10.78 23.49
C PHE A 367 10.20 -9.57 24.12
N ILE A 368 10.50 -9.21 25.37
CA ILE A 368 9.93 -8.00 25.99
C ILE A 368 10.33 -6.75 25.20
N LEU A 369 11.60 -6.67 24.78
CA LEU A 369 12.11 -5.53 24.01
C LEU A 369 11.59 -5.46 22.57
N LEU A 370 10.97 -6.52 22.06
CA LEU A 370 10.22 -6.52 20.81
C LEU A 370 8.74 -6.18 21.04
N LEU A 371 8.11 -6.83 22.03
CA LEU A 371 6.68 -6.74 22.28
C LEU A 371 6.27 -5.38 22.84
N VAL A 372 7.03 -4.79 23.77
CA VAL A 372 6.64 -3.51 24.38
C VAL A 372 6.56 -2.39 23.33
N PRO A 373 7.58 -2.17 22.47
CA PRO A 373 7.48 -1.16 21.42
C PRO A 373 6.41 -1.49 20.37
N ALA A 374 6.24 -2.78 20.00
CA ALA A 374 5.22 -3.19 19.05
C ALA A 374 3.80 -2.94 19.57
N PHE A 375 3.50 -3.34 20.81
CA PHE A 375 2.21 -3.07 21.44
C PHE A 375 1.98 -1.58 21.64
N LEU A 376 3.01 -0.83 22.07
CA LEU A 376 2.91 0.62 22.19
C LEU A 376 2.48 1.21 20.85
N PHE A 377 3.16 0.87 19.75
CA PHE A 377 2.81 1.32 18.41
C PHE A 377 1.36 0.97 18.05
N ILE A 378 0.96 -0.30 18.20
CA ILE A 378 -0.39 -0.77 17.85
C ILE A 378 -1.46 -0.01 18.66
N PHE A 379 -1.17 0.33 19.91
CA PHE A 379 -2.15 0.89 20.85
C PHE A 379 -2.29 2.42 20.77
N ILE A 380 -1.26 3.14 20.30
CA ILE A 380 -1.28 4.62 20.30
C ILE A 380 -1.32 5.24 18.91
N PHE A 381 -0.94 4.52 17.86
CA PHE A 381 -1.01 5.07 16.50
C PHE A 381 -2.44 5.03 16.00
N ASP A 382 -2.83 6.08 15.28
CA ASP A 382 -4.14 6.17 14.63
C ASP A 382 -4.18 5.18 13.45
N PRO A 383 -5.00 4.12 13.49
CA PRO A 383 -5.18 3.21 12.36
C PRO A 383 -6.16 3.77 11.33
N LYS A 384 -6.72 4.97 11.50
CA LYS A 384 -7.63 5.58 10.51
C LYS A 384 -6.91 6.48 9.50
N LEU A 385 -5.62 6.29 9.28
CA LEU A 385 -4.82 7.11 8.35
C LEU A 385 -5.18 6.85 6.87
N GLY A 386 -5.85 5.74 6.52
CA GLY A 386 -6.13 5.38 5.14
C GLY A 386 -7.23 4.33 4.91
N MET A 387 -7.25 3.83 3.67
CA MET A 387 -8.21 2.84 3.22
C MET A 387 -7.85 1.46 3.80
N ALA A 388 -8.84 0.72 4.31
CA ALA A 388 -8.64 -0.52 5.07
C ALA A 388 -7.86 -0.36 6.41
N ARG A 389 -7.98 0.81 7.06
CA ARG A 389 -7.42 1.13 8.39
C ARG A 389 -5.89 0.92 8.50
N ASP A 390 -5.16 1.19 7.42
CA ASP A 390 -3.70 1.10 7.33
C ASP A 390 -3.14 -0.24 7.81
N TRP A 391 -3.85 -1.33 7.49
CA TRP A 391 -3.45 -2.68 7.83
C TRP A 391 -2.00 -3.01 7.46
N ASP A 392 -1.47 -2.38 6.41
CA ASP A 392 -0.10 -2.55 5.94
C ASP A 392 0.92 -1.87 6.86
N LEU A 393 0.62 -0.68 7.40
CA LEU A 393 1.40 -0.05 8.47
C LEU A 393 1.41 -0.92 9.74
N PHE A 394 0.25 -1.46 10.12
CA PHE A 394 0.10 -2.31 11.31
C PHE A 394 0.55 -3.77 11.09
N SER A 395 0.74 -4.19 9.83
CA SER A 395 1.17 -5.54 9.45
C SER A 395 2.47 -5.93 10.12
N THR A 396 3.42 -5.00 10.18
CA THR A 396 4.76 -5.22 10.72
C THR A 396 4.73 -5.43 12.24
N PRO A 397 4.26 -4.48 13.07
CA PRO A 397 4.22 -4.67 14.52
C PRO A 397 3.33 -5.86 14.93
N MET A 398 2.23 -6.13 14.21
CA MET A 398 1.39 -7.28 14.51
C MET A 398 2.09 -8.62 14.19
N ALA A 399 2.86 -8.65 13.10
CA ALA A 399 3.68 -9.81 12.74
C ALA A 399 4.81 -10.05 13.75
N ILE A 400 5.34 -9.02 14.42
CA ILE A 400 6.26 -9.18 15.57
C ILE A 400 5.56 -9.98 16.68
N VAL A 401 4.36 -9.57 17.08
CA VAL A 401 3.59 -10.25 18.12
C VAL A 401 3.33 -11.71 17.73
N GLY A 402 2.84 -11.94 16.51
CA GLY A 402 2.57 -13.28 15.98
C GLY A 402 3.82 -14.17 15.97
N LEU A 403 4.96 -13.64 15.52
CA LEU A 403 6.21 -14.40 15.43
C LEU A 403 6.77 -14.73 16.81
N VAL A 404 6.71 -13.80 17.78
CA VAL A 404 7.12 -14.07 19.16
C VAL A 404 6.26 -15.19 19.76
N VAL A 405 4.94 -15.17 19.53
CA VAL A 405 4.03 -16.26 19.97
C VAL A 405 4.45 -17.62 19.39
N VAL A 406 4.77 -17.66 18.09
CA VAL A 406 5.28 -18.88 17.43
C VAL A 406 6.62 -19.33 18.02
N LEU A 407 7.56 -18.41 18.22
CA LEU A 407 8.88 -18.73 18.79
C LEU A 407 8.79 -19.26 20.21
N ILE A 408 7.90 -18.71 21.04
CA ILE A 408 7.66 -19.24 22.39
C ILE A 408 7.13 -20.68 22.31
N ALA A 409 6.18 -20.97 21.41
CA ALA A 409 5.67 -22.32 21.21
C ALA A 409 6.75 -23.31 20.74
N ILE A 410 7.70 -22.84 19.92
CA ILE A 410 8.86 -23.63 19.47
C ILE A 410 9.82 -23.92 20.63
N ILE A 411 10.24 -22.90 21.37
CA ILE A 411 11.13 -23.04 22.53
C ILE A 411 10.51 -23.99 23.57
N GLY A 412 9.20 -23.89 23.76
CA GLY A 412 8.45 -24.76 24.65
C GLY A 412 8.19 -26.18 24.16
N ARG A 413 8.61 -26.53 22.92
CA ARG A 413 8.40 -27.83 22.26
C ARG A 413 6.94 -28.26 22.13
N TYR A 414 6.02 -27.30 22.02
CA TYR A 414 4.58 -27.61 21.90
C TYR A 414 4.25 -28.24 20.55
N PHE A 415 4.91 -27.81 19.48
CA PHE A 415 4.74 -28.42 18.16
C PHE A 415 5.28 -29.84 18.07
N ASP A 416 6.27 -30.22 18.87
CA ASP A 416 6.76 -31.60 18.94
C ASP A 416 5.69 -32.56 19.47
N THR A 417 4.77 -32.04 20.30
CA THR A 417 3.66 -32.84 20.81
C THR A 417 2.57 -33.08 19.78
N THR A 418 2.55 -32.41 18.63
CA THR A 418 1.41 -32.46 17.68
C THR A 418 1.31 -33.79 16.92
N SER A 419 0.07 -34.25 16.71
CA SER A 419 -0.24 -35.40 15.86
C SER A 419 -0.34 -35.00 14.38
N LYS A 420 -0.39 -35.99 13.47
CA LYS A 420 -0.62 -35.76 12.03
C LYS A 420 -1.89 -34.93 11.79
N TYR A 421 -2.97 -35.33 12.44
CA TYR A 421 -4.26 -34.65 12.43
C TYR A 421 -4.12 -33.21 12.91
N SER A 422 -3.61 -32.98 14.12
CA SER A 422 -3.55 -31.63 14.70
C SER A 422 -2.70 -30.67 13.86
N ARG A 423 -1.63 -31.16 13.20
CA ARG A 423 -0.80 -30.33 12.30
C ARG A 423 -1.60 -29.79 11.12
N ILE A 424 -2.42 -30.63 10.49
CA ILE A 424 -3.27 -30.22 9.36
C ILE A 424 -4.33 -29.24 9.82
N ILE A 425 -4.97 -29.50 10.97
CA ILE A 425 -5.99 -28.58 11.51
C ILE A 425 -5.39 -27.21 11.85
N LEU A 426 -4.19 -27.18 12.45
CA LEU A 426 -3.51 -25.92 12.76
C LEU A 426 -3.15 -25.14 11.51
N LEU A 427 -2.58 -25.82 10.51
CA LEU A 427 -2.21 -25.21 9.24
C LEU A 427 -3.44 -24.69 8.51
N TYR A 428 -4.51 -25.50 8.44
CA TYR A 428 -5.76 -25.11 7.81
C TYR A 428 -6.42 -23.93 8.52
N GLY A 429 -6.46 -24.00 9.85
CA GLY A 429 -6.99 -22.96 10.72
C GLY A 429 -6.36 -21.60 10.46
N THR A 430 -5.08 -21.55 10.05
CA THR A 430 -4.39 -20.33 9.60
C THR A 430 -4.53 -20.02 8.11
N LEU A 431 -4.46 -21.02 7.22
CA LEU A 431 -4.38 -20.73 5.79
C LEU A 431 -5.72 -20.34 5.18
N VAL A 432 -6.86 -20.80 5.73
CA VAL A 432 -8.16 -20.59 5.11
C VAL A 432 -8.51 -19.11 4.98
N PHE A 433 -8.42 -18.30 6.05
CA PHE A 433 -8.78 -16.89 5.95
C PHE A 433 -7.68 -16.08 5.22
N VAL A 434 -6.38 -16.41 5.35
CA VAL A 434 -5.32 -15.75 4.55
C VAL A 434 -5.54 -15.99 3.06
N SER A 435 -5.92 -17.21 2.68
CA SER A 435 -6.20 -17.52 1.28
C SER A 435 -7.41 -16.76 0.75
N VAL A 436 -8.50 -16.64 1.54
CA VAL A 436 -9.67 -15.84 1.16
C VAL A 436 -9.31 -14.35 1.07
N TRP A 437 -8.49 -13.84 1.99
CA TRP A 437 -7.96 -12.47 1.94
C TRP A 437 -7.21 -12.20 0.64
N ILE A 438 -6.28 -13.09 0.26
CA ILE A 438 -5.50 -12.98 -0.99
C ILE A 438 -6.41 -13.06 -2.23
N ILE A 439 -7.30 -14.05 -2.30
CA ILE A 439 -8.19 -14.25 -3.46
C ILE A 439 -9.20 -13.11 -3.60
N MET A 440 -9.61 -12.49 -2.50
CA MET A 440 -10.51 -11.33 -2.52
C MET A 440 -9.80 -10.14 -3.17
N ASN A 441 -8.57 -9.84 -2.73
CA ASN A 441 -7.77 -8.73 -3.26
C ASN A 441 -7.18 -8.97 -4.65
N SER A 442 -7.15 -10.21 -5.13
CA SER A 442 -6.74 -10.52 -6.50
C SER A 442 -7.82 -10.24 -7.55
N SER A 443 -9.00 -9.77 -7.14
CA SER A 443 -10.15 -9.54 -8.03
C SER A 443 -10.60 -8.10 -7.95
N GLU A 444 -10.51 -7.39 -9.08
CA GLU A 444 -10.91 -5.98 -9.20
C GLU A 444 -12.32 -5.72 -8.66
N SER A 445 -13.32 -6.49 -9.10
CA SER A 445 -14.72 -6.31 -8.68
C SER A 445 -14.94 -6.48 -7.17
N ARG A 446 -14.36 -7.52 -6.56
CA ARG A 446 -14.46 -7.77 -5.11
C ARG A 446 -13.76 -6.68 -4.32
N GLN A 447 -12.61 -6.25 -4.78
CA GLN A 447 -11.82 -5.21 -4.13
C GLN A 447 -12.54 -3.86 -4.16
N LEU A 448 -13.13 -3.48 -5.31
CA LEU A 448 -13.96 -2.27 -5.42
C LEU A 448 -15.24 -2.35 -4.57
N THR A 449 -15.89 -3.51 -4.54
CA THR A 449 -17.07 -3.71 -3.67
C THR A 449 -16.71 -3.57 -2.20
N ARG A 450 -15.56 -4.13 -1.79
CA ARG A 450 -15.04 -3.98 -0.42
C ARG A 450 -14.69 -2.53 -0.10
N ALA A 451 -13.95 -1.89 -1.00
CA ALA A 451 -13.59 -0.49 -0.94
C ALA A 451 -14.81 0.40 -0.65
N GLU A 452 -15.86 0.27 -1.46
CA GLU A 452 -17.10 1.02 -1.30
C GLU A 452 -17.78 0.75 0.03
N LYS A 453 -17.90 -0.51 0.45
CA LYS A 453 -18.49 -0.85 1.75
C LYS A 453 -17.69 -0.28 2.92
N LEU A 454 -16.36 -0.26 2.84
CA LEU A 454 -15.52 0.29 3.91
C LEU A 454 -15.64 1.82 4.04
N LEU A 455 -16.16 2.51 3.03
CA LEU A 455 -16.45 3.95 3.15
C LEU A 455 -17.53 4.24 4.19
N SER A 456 -18.41 3.29 4.51
CA SER A 456 -19.46 3.50 5.51
C SER A 456 -18.94 3.50 6.96
N ILE A 457 -17.73 2.99 7.18
CA ILE A 457 -17.13 2.83 8.52
C ILE A 457 -15.87 3.70 8.72
N SER A 458 -15.51 4.50 7.72
CA SER A 458 -14.36 5.39 7.77
C SER A 458 -14.77 6.74 8.34
N ASP A 459 -14.12 7.20 9.42
CA ASP A 459 -14.48 8.45 10.10
C ASP A 459 -13.61 9.64 9.63
N LYS A 460 -12.33 9.66 10.01
CA LYS A 460 -11.48 10.86 9.93
C LYS A 460 -10.90 11.12 8.54
N ASN A 461 -10.62 10.05 7.78
CA ASN A 461 -10.06 10.10 6.42
C ASN A 461 -11.00 9.51 5.36
N ARG A 462 -12.31 9.54 5.62
CA ARG A 462 -13.33 9.12 4.65
C ARG A 462 -13.18 9.88 3.33
N SER A 463 -12.93 11.19 3.42
CA SER A 463 -12.68 12.05 2.26
C SER A 463 -11.50 11.60 1.41
N TYR A 464 -10.42 11.13 2.04
CA TYR A 464 -9.25 10.60 1.34
C TYR A 464 -9.58 9.29 0.62
N SER A 465 -10.25 8.36 1.31
CA SER A 465 -10.66 7.07 0.73
C SER A 465 -11.64 7.26 -0.43
N ILE A 466 -12.60 8.18 -0.30
CA ILE A 466 -13.50 8.59 -1.37
C ILE A 466 -12.71 9.16 -2.55
N GLU A 467 -11.74 10.03 -2.28
CA GLU A 467 -10.93 10.66 -3.32
C GLU A 467 -10.09 9.63 -4.10
N LEU A 468 -9.55 8.61 -3.41
CA LEU A 468 -8.81 7.51 -4.03
C LEU A 468 -9.71 6.68 -4.95
N LEU A 469 -10.90 6.32 -4.46
CA LEU A 469 -11.86 5.53 -5.24
C LEU A 469 -12.42 6.33 -6.43
N ALA A 470 -12.72 7.61 -6.24
CA ALA A 470 -13.13 8.50 -7.31
C ALA A 470 -12.03 8.69 -8.36
N HIS A 471 -10.77 8.75 -7.94
CA HIS A 471 -9.63 8.76 -8.87
C HIS A 471 -9.60 7.50 -9.72
N TYR A 472 -9.82 6.33 -9.12
CA TYR A 472 -9.89 5.06 -9.85
C TYR A 472 -10.99 5.04 -10.90
N TYR A 473 -12.24 5.33 -10.49
CA TYR A 473 -13.37 5.37 -11.43
C TYR A 473 -13.14 6.36 -12.56
N TRP A 474 -12.55 7.51 -12.27
CA TRP A 474 -12.32 8.53 -13.28
C TRP A 474 -11.14 8.24 -14.21
N GLN A 475 -9.97 7.87 -13.69
CA GLN A 475 -8.75 7.77 -14.50
C GLN A 475 -8.55 6.39 -15.12
N ILE A 476 -9.06 5.33 -14.47
CA ILE A 476 -8.84 3.95 -14.90
C ILE A 476 -10.09 3.42 -15.62
N ILE A 477 -11.27 3.55 -15.01
CA ILE A 477 -12.54 3.07 -15.61
C ILE A 477 -13.12 4.09 -16.63
N ASP A 478 -12.73 5.36 -16.54
CA ASP A 478 -13.31 6.50 -17.28
C ASP A 478 -14.80 6.78 -16.94
N ASP A 479 -15.29 6.26 -15.81
CA ASP A 479 -16.60 6.54 -15.24
C ASP A 479 -16.58 7.83 -14.42
N LYS A 480 -16.78 8.94 -15.14
CA LYS A 480 -16.81 10.30 -14.58
C LYS A 480 -18.03 10.53 -13.70
N GLU A 481 -19.15 9.85 -13.95
CA GLU A 481 -20.38 10.02 -13.19
C GLU A 481 -20.24 9.37 -11.82
N LYS A 482 -19.74 8.12 -11.76
CA LYS A 482 -19.49 7.44 -10.50
C LYS A 482 -18.44 8.16 -9.65
N ALA A 483 -17.36 8.63 -10.28
CA ALA A 483 -16.36 9.43 -9.58
C ALA A 483 -16.94 10.71 -8.96
N LEU A 484 -17.84 11.39 -9.70
CA LEU A 484 -18.50 12.59 -9.20
C LEU A 484 -19.51 12.27 -8.08
N GLU A 485 -20.28 11.18 -8.22
CA GLU A 485 -21.19 10.67 -7.18
C GLU A 485 -20.44 10.43 -5.86
N LEU A 486 -19.30 9.75 -5.93
CA LEU A 486 -18.45 9.47 -4.78
C LEU A 486 -17.96 10.77 -4.13
N LEU A 487 -17.39 11.71 -4.89
CA LEU A 487 -16.89 12.97 -4.32
C LEU A 487 -17.98 13.82 -3.67
N TYR A 488 -19.23 13.73 -4.12
CA TYR A 488 -20.35 14.42 -3.47
C TYR A 488 -20.76 13.82 -2.13
N GLN A 489 -20.38 12.57 -1.83
CA GLN A 489 -20.60 11.99 -0.50
C GLN A 489 -19.77 12.68 0.58
N ILE A 490 -18.73 13.45 0.20
CA ILE A 490 -17.98 14.29 1.11
C ILE A 490 -18.81 15.53 1.44
N GLU A 491 -19.05 15.79 2.72
CA GLU A 491 -19.81 16.94 3.22
C GLU A 491 -19.19 18.26 2.75
N GLU A 492 -20.03 19.24 2.37
CA GLU A 492 -19.57 20.47 1.71
C GLU A 492 -18.59 21.29 2.55
N ASP A 493 -18.75 21.30 3.87
CA ASP A 493 -17.90 22.00 4.83
C ASP A 493 -16.53 21.33 5.00
N VAL A 494 -16.46 20.00 4.86
CA VAL A 494 -15.24 19.19 4.95
C VAL A 494 -14.45 19.19 3.63
N ARG A 495 -15.06 19.52 2.48
CA ARG A 495 -14.36 19.56 1.18
C ARG A 495 -13.20 20.56 1.20
N SER A 496 -12.00 20.04 0.97
CA SER A 496 -10.81 20.86 0.72
C SER A 496 -10.87 21.51 -0.66
N ALA A 497 -10.08 22.57 -0.87
CA ALA A 497 -9.96 23.20 -2.19
C ALA A 497 -9.51 22.20 -3.28
N ARG A 498 -8.67 21.22 -2.92
CA ARG A 498 -8.25 20.11 -3.80
C ARG A 498 -9.42 19.24 -4.26
N ILE A 499 -10.33 18.89 -3.34
CA ILE A 499 -11.52 18.11 -3.65
C ILE A 499 -12.48 18.93 -4.52
N CYS A 500 -12.73 20.19 -4.16
CA CYS A 500 -13.55 21.11 -4.96
C CYS A 500 -13.00 21.25 -6.38
N LYS A 501 -11.67 21.27 -6.56
CA LYS A 501 -11.04 21.27 -7.88
C LYS A 501 -11.38 20.03 -8.69
N LYS A 502 -11.28 18.84 -8.11
CA LYS A 502 -11.63 17.58 -8.79
C LYS A 502 -13.10 17.54 -9.18
N ILE A 503 -14.00 17.94 -8.27
CA ILE A 503 -15.44 18.05 -8.54
C ILE A 503 -15.69 19.03 -9.70
N THR A 504 -15.12 20.23 -9.63
CA THR A 504 -15.24 21.25 -10.68
C THR A 504 -14.78 20.71 -12.04
N GLN A 505 -13.65 20.01 -12.07
CA GLN A 505 -13.09 19.45 -13.29
C GLN A 505 -13.99 18.36 -13.88
N LEU A 506 -14.57 17.49 -13.04
CA LEU A 506 -15.53 16.47 -13.46
C LEU A 506 -16.83 17.08 -13.97
N GLU A 507 -17.40 18.04 -13.23
CA GLU A 507 -18.60 18.77 -13.64
C GLU A 507 -18.38 19.48 -14.99
N TYR A 508 -17.23 20.12 -15.18
CA TYR A 508 -16.86 20.73 -16.47
C TYR A 508 -16.82 19.69 -17.59
N LYS A 509 -16.16 18.54 -17.37
CA LYS A 509 -16.08 17.46 -18.36
C LYS A 509 -17.45 16.87 -18.69
N LEU A 510 -18.34 16.76 -17.70
CA LEU A 510 -19.74 16.34 -17.83
C LEU A 510 -20.66 17.47 -18.35
N LYS A 511 -20.10 18.62 -18.74
CA LYS A 511 -20.82 19.80 -19.27
C LYS A 511 -21.81 20.44 -18.28
N ASN A 512 -21.68 20.15 -16.98
CA ASN A 512 -22.45 20.73 -15.89
C ASN A 512 -21.85 22.09 -15.46
N TYR A 513 -21.69 23.03 -16.40
CA TYR A 513 -20.91 24.26 -16.20
C TYR A 513 -21.40 25.14 -15.04
N ARG A 514 -22.72 25.23 -14.81
CA ARG A 514 -23.26 25.99 -13.67
C ARG A 514 -22.86 25.38 -12.32
N LYS A 515 -22.83 24.05 -12.23
CA LYS A 515 -22.38 23.36 -11.02
C LYS A 515 -20.87 23.51 -10.85
N ALA A 516 -20.10 23.38 -11.93
CA ALA A 516 -18.65 23.63 -11.94
C ALA A 516 -18.30 25.02 -11.36
N ILE A 517 -19.03 26.07 -11.75
CA ILE A 517 -18.84 27.42 -11.18
C ILE A 517 -19.11 27.44 -9.67
N LYS A 518 -20.19 26.80 -9.22
CA LYS A 518 -20.53 26.73 -7.77
C LYS A 518 -19.44 26.01 -6.98
N SER A 519 -18.99 24.86 -7.47
CA SER A 519 -17.93 24.06 -6.85
C SER A 519 -16.59 24.79 -6.84
N ALA A 520 -16.26 25.52 -7.92
CA ALA A 520 -15.06 26.32 -7.99
C ALA A 520 -15.08 27.47 -6.98
N ALA A 521 -16.21 28.18 -6.89
CA ALA A 521 -16.39 29.25 -5.91
C ALA A 521 -16.27 28.73 -4.47
N MET A 522 -16.78 27.53 -4.18
CA MET A 522 -16.61 26.87 -2.88
C MET A 522 -15.14 26.56 -2.60
N GLY A 523 -14.40 26.02 -3.56
CA GLY A 523 -12.97 25.75 -3.41
C GLY A 523 -12.15 27.03 -3.19
N LEU A 524 -12.46 28.10 -3.92
CA LEU A 524 -11.78 29.40 -3.78
C LEU A 524 -12.03 30.07 -2.44
N LYS A 525 -13.17 29.80 -1.77
CA LYS A 525 -13.40 30.24 -0.38
C LYS A 525 -12.48 29.52 0.61
N LYS A 526 -12.00 28.31 0.29
CA LYS A 526 -11.12 27.51 1.15
C LYS A 526 -9.64 27.83 0.90
N ASP A 527 -9.27 28.04 -0.36
CA ASP A 527 -7.93 28.42 -0.78
C ASP A 527 -8.05 29.30 -2.03
N ASP A 528 -7.87 30.61 -1.85
CA ASP A 528 -7.96 31.61 -2.90
C ASP A 528 -6.68 31.73 -3.74
N SER A 529 -5.63 30.97 -3.40
CA SER A 529 -4.38 30.90 -4.15
C SER A 529 -4.41 29.81 -5.23
N MET A 530 -5.44 28.97 -5.25
CA MET A 530 -5.54 27.83 -6.15
C MET A 530 -5.91 28.22 -7.60
N VAL A 531 -4.88 28.49 -8.39
CA VAL A 531 -4.95 28.93 -9.80
C VAL A 531 -5.86 28.05 -10.66
N ASP A 532 -5.79 26.73 -10.49
CA ASP A 532 -6.61 25.77 -11.27
C ASP A 532 -8.11 26.04 -11.12
N LEU A 533 -8.58 26.50 -9.96
CA LEU A 533 -10.00 26.78 -9.73
C LEU A 533 -10.48 28.02 -10.49
N TYR A 534 -9.66 29.08 -10.55
CA TYR A 534 -9.97 30.25 -11.37
C TYR A 534 -10.03 29.90 -12.86
N ILE A 535 -9.08 29.06 -13.32
CA ILE A 535 -9.06 28.60 -14.71
C ILE A 535 -10.30 27.79 -15.04
N LEU A 536 -10.65 26.79 -14.21
CA LEU A 536 -11.82 25.95 -14.44
C LEU A 536 -13.14 26.73 -14.36
N CYS A 537 -13.23 27.69 -13.43
CA CYS A 537 -14.37 28.58 -13.32
C CYS A 537 -14.49 29.49 -14.56
N GLY A 538 -13.40 30.12 -14.98
CA GLY A 538 -13.34 30.95 -16.19
C GLY A 538 -13.70 30.15 -17.44
N ALA A 539 -13.14 28.95 -17.59
CA ALA A 539 -13.48 28.02 -18.67
C ALA A 539 -14.97 27.64 -18.66
N SER A 540 -15.59 27.50 -17.49
CA SER A 540 -17.02 27.22 -17.36
C SER A 540 -17.88 28.41 -17.81
N TYR A 541 -17.51 29.64 -17.45
CA TYR A 541 -18.18 30.86 -17.94
C TYR A 541 -18.03 31.04 -19.46
N GLN A 542 -16.88 30.70 -20.05
CA GLN A 542 -16.72 30.68 -21.50
C GLN A 542 -17.73 29.76 -22.18
N LYS A 543 -17.94 28.56 -21.62
CA LYS A 543 -18.90 27.59 -22.17
C LYS A 543 -20.36 28.07 -22.02
N LEU A 544 -20.63 28.92 -21.03
CA LEU A 544 -21.92 29.61 -20.87
C LEU A 544 -22.04 30.91 -21.70
N LYS A 545 -21.02 31.25 -22.51
CA LYS A 545 -20.94 32.50 -23.29
C LYS A 545 -21.02 33.77 -22.44
N GLU A 546 -20.41 33.75 -21.25
CA GLU A 546 -20.28 34.91 -20.35
C GLU A 546 -18.81 35.36 -20.30
N PRO A 547 -18.27 35.97 -21.37
CA PRO A 547 -16.83 36.19 -21.51
C PRO A 547 -16.26 37.22 -20.53
N VAL A 548 -17.05 38.21 -20.10
CA VAL A 548 -16.59 39.24 -19.14
C VAL A 548 -16.20 38.62 -17.80
N ARG A 549 -17.05 37.75 -17.24
CA ARG A 549 -16.76 37.02 -16.00
C ARG A 549 -15.60 36.05 -16.16
N ALA A 550 -15.51 35.38 -17.31
CA ALA A 550 -14.38 34.51 -17.62
C ALA A 550 -13.06 35.30 -17.62
N LEU A 551 -13.05 36.49 -18.22
CA LEU A 551 -11.88 37.35 -18.31
C LEU A 551 -11.38 37.78 -16.93
N GLU A 552 -12.29 38.22 -16.05
CA GLU A 552 -11.97 38.61 -14.68
C GLU A 552 -11.25 37.48 -13.91
N LEU A 553 -11.82 36.27 -13.92
CA LEU A 553 -11.27 35.11 -13.23
C LEU A 553 -9.91 34.69 -13.81
N LEU A 554 -9.76 34.68 -15.13
CA LEU A 554 -8.50 34.32 -15.78
C LEU A 554 -7.42 35.38 -15.57
N HIS A 555 -7.77 36.65 -15.40
CA HIS A 555 -6.83 37.69 -14.97
C HIS A 555 -6.39 37.50 -13.52
N GLN A 556 -7.23 36.98 -12.63
CA GLN A 556 -6.79 36.57 -11.30
C GLN A 556 -5.83 35.38 -11.37
N ALA A 557 -6.17 34.34 -12.15
CA ALA A 557 -5.26 33.20 -12.38
C ALA A 557 -3.88 33.65 -12.89
N ARG A 558 -3.85 34.61 -13.83
CA ARG A 558 -2.60 35.18 -14.38
C ARG A 558 -1.82 35.97 -13.33
N ARG A 559 -2.50 36.69 -12.44
CA ARG A 559 -1.85 37.44 -11.35
C ARG A 559 -1.18 36.51 -10.35
N LEU A 560 -1.84 35.42 -10.00
CA LEU A 560 -1.33 34.42 -9.05
C LEU A 560 -0.17 33.60 -9.63
N GLU A 561 -0.27 33.15 -10.87
CA GLU A 561 0.79 32.38 -11.52
C GLU A 561 1.03 32.87 -12.97
N PRO A 562 1.90 33.88 -13.16
CA PRO A 562 2.17 34.50 -14.46
C PRO A 562 2.83 33.58 -15.49
N THR A 563 3.38 32.44 -15.07
CA THR A 563 4.03 31.46 -15.95
C THR A 563 3.11 30.30 -16.33
N ARG A 564 1.85 30.33 -15.87
CA ARG A 564 0.86 29.28 -16.13
C ARG A 564 0.33 29.34 -17.57
N TYR A 565 0.87 28.50 -18.46
CA TYR A 565 0.55 28.55 -19.89
C TYR A 565 -0.96 28.41 -20.19
N ASN A 566 -1.67 27.52 -19.49
CA ASN A 566 -3.08 27.24 -19.79
C ASN A 566 -3.98 28.45 -19.45
N THR A 567 -3.61 29.29 -18.49
CA THR A 567 -4.29 30.58 -18.23
C THR A 567 -4.32 31.45 -19.48
N TYR A 568 -3.20 31.58 -20.19
CA TYR A 568 -3.12 32.36 -21.43
C TYR A 568 -3.89 31.73 -22.58
N SER A 569 -3.92 30.40 -22.65
CA SER A 569 -4.75 29.67 -23.63
C SER A 569 -6.23 30.02 -23.46
N TYR A 570 -6.72 29.95 -22.21
CA TYR A 570 -8.09 30.33 -21.90
C TYR A 570 -8.33 31.82 -22.09
N LEU A 571 -7.41 32.72 -21.72
CA LEU A 571 -7.56 34.16 -22.00
C LEU A 571 -7.75 34.42 -23.49
N GLY A 572 -6.94 33.80 -24.35
CA GLY A 572 -7.08 33.97 -25.79
C GLY A 572 -8.43 33.47 -26.31
N ASN A 573 -8.93 32.35 -25.79
CA ASN A 573 -10.27 31.85 -26.13
C ASN A 573 -11.37 32.81 -25.64
N THR A 574 -11.21 33.47 -24.48
CA THR A 574 -12.14 34.49 -24.01
C THR A 574 -12.15 35.70 -24.95
N TYR A 575 -10.98 36.16 -25.37
CA TYR A 575 -10.87 37.30 -26.28
C TYR A 575 -11.51 37.02 -27.65
N ILE A 576 -11.39 35.78 -28.16
CA ILE A 576 -12.15 35.36 -29.36
C ILE A 576 -13.66 35.50 -29.14
N LEU A 577 -14.19 35.07 -27.99
CA LEU A 577 -15.62 35.22 -27.68
C LEU A 577 -16.08 36.68 -27.58
N MET A 578 -15.14 37.60 -27.40
CA MET A 578 -15.36 39.05 -27.36
C MET A 578 -14.99 39.74 -28.68
N ASP A 579 -14.70 38.97 -29.74
CA ASP A 579 -14.24 39.47 -31.05
C ASP A 579 -12.94 40.32 -30.99
N SER A 580 -12.16 40.13 -29.91
CA SER A 580 -10.91 40.84 -29.64
C SER A 580 -9.71 40.03 -30.17
N LEU A 581 -9.64 39.87 -31.48
CA LEU A 581 -8.73 38.92 -32.15
C LEU A 581 -7.24 39.24 -31.94
N GLU A 582 -6.85 40.51 -31.82
CA GLU A 582 -5.46 40.89 -31.57
C GLU A 582 -4.99 40.46 -30.17
N GLN A 583 -5.79 40.71 -29.14
CA GLN A 583 -5.52 40.27 -27.77
C GLN A 583 -5.52 38.75 -27.67
N ALA A 584 -6.41 38.08 -28.42
CA ALA A 584 -6.42 36.62 -28.51
C ALA A 584 -5.09 36.08 -29.03
N LEU A 585 -4.59 36.66 -30.13
CA LEU A 585 -3.32 36.28 -30.73
C LEU A 585 -2.14 36.46 -29.78
N MET A 586 -2.08 37.59 -29.06
CA MET A 586 -1.04 37.84 -28.06
C MET A 586 -1.07 36.81 -26.93
N ALA A 587 -2.26 36.50 -26.41
CA ALA A 587 -2.43 35.53 -25.33
C ALA A 587 -2.03 34.12 -25.78
N HIS A 588 -2.48 33.66 -26.95
CA HIS A 588 -2.10 32.33 -27.46
C HIS A 588 -0.60 32.22 -27.74
N LYS A 589 0.03 33.25 -28.32
CA LYS A 589 1.49 33.28 -28.52
C LYS A 589 2.26 33.18 -27.19
N MET A 590 1.78 33.86 -26.14
CA MET A 590 2.38 33.72 -24.81
C MET A 590 2.20 32.31 -24.25
N SER A 591 1.04 31.68 -24.45
CA SER A 591 0.80 30.28 -24.06
C SER A 591 1.78 29.32 -24.74
N ILE A 592 1.96 29.46 -26.06
CA ILE A 592 2.93 28.66 -26.85
C ILE A 592 4.36 28.89 -26.36
N LYS A 593 4.73 30.14 -26.05
CA LYS A 593 6.06 30.46 -25.50
C LYS A 593 6.31 29.77 -24.15
N LEU A 594 5.30 29.72 -23.29
CA LEU A 594 5.40 29.08 -21.96
C LEU A 594 5.35 27.55 -22.04
N ASN A 595 4.60 26.99 -23.00
CA ASN A 595 4.53 25.57 -23.26
C ASN A 595 4.44 25.27 -24.76
N PRO A 596 5.59 25.00 -25.42
CA PRO A 596 5.64 24.69 -26.85
C PRO A 596 4.94 23.37 -27.23
N ASN A 597 4.60 22.52 -26.26
CA ASN A 597 4.00 21.20 -26.46
C ASN A 597 2.46 21.20 -26.36
N ASP A 598 1.82 22.35 -26.16
CA ASP A 598 0.36 22.44 -26.21
C ASP A 598 -0.15 22.64 -27.64
N ALA A 599 -0.43 21.52 -28.33
CA ALA A 599 -0.96 21.52 -29.69
C ALA A 599 -2.23 22.38 -29.84
N ALA A 600 -3.12 22.41 -28.82
CA ALA A 600 -4.39 23.13 -28.91
C ALA A 600 -4.19 24.64 -29.10
N CYS A 601 -3.15 25.23 -28.50
CA CYS A 601 -2.84 26.64 -28.68
C CYS A 601 -2.40 27.00 -30.10
N TYR A 602 -1.69 26.11 -30.80
CA TYR A 602 -1.34 26.34 -32.21
C TYR A 602 -2.59 26.37 -33.10
N PHE A 603 -3.53 25.43 -32.88
CA PHE A 603 -4.79 25.42 -33.63
C PHE A 603 -5.68 26.61 -33.30
N ASN A 604 -5.74 27.05 -32.03
CA ASN A 604 -6.46 28.26 -31.65
C ASN A 604 -5.83 29.52 -32.27
N THR A 605 -4.50 29.58 -32.34
CA THR A 605 -3.79 30.67 -33.03
C THR A 605 -4.09 30.67 -34.53
N ALA A 606 -4.09 29.48 -35.15
CA ALA A 606 -4.47 29.34 -36.56
C ALA A 606 -5.92 29.76 -36.82
N PHE A 607 -6.84 29.44 -35.91
CA PHE A 607 -8.22 29.91 -35.96
C PHE A 607 -8.27 31.44 -36.02
N VAL A 608 -7.56 32.13 -35.13
CA VAL A 608 -7.52 33.61 -35.14
C VAL A 608 -7.02 34.14 -36.49
N TYR A 609 -5.97 33.54 -37.06
CA TYR A 609 -5.47 33.94 -38.38
C TYR A 609 -6.44 33.63 -39.54
N ILE A 610 -7.25 32.56 -39.43
CA ILE A 610 -8.32 32.29 -40.40
C ILE A 610 -9.39 33.37 -40.33
N GLU A 611 -9.82 33.75 -39.12
CA GLU A 611 -10.82 34.80 -38.93
C GLU A 611 -10.31 36.18 -39.41
N THR A 612 -8.99 36.44 -39.30
CA THR A 612 -8.36 37.65 -39.89
C THR A 612 -7.94 37.50 -41.35
N LYS A 613 -8.33 36.41 -42.03
CA LYS A 613 -8.03 36.10 -43.45
C LYS A 613 -6.53 36.04 -43.80
N MET A 614 -5.66 35.78 -42.82
CA MET A 614 -4.22 35.60 -43.00
C MET A 614 -3.88 34.11 -43.16
N PHE A 615 -4.28 33.54 -44.30
CA PHE A 615 -4.28 32.09 -44.52
C PHE A 615 -2.88 31.44 -44.50
N ASP A 616 -1.84 32.12 -44.97
CA ASP A 616 -0.45 31.61 -44.91
C ASP A 616 0.03 31.42 -43.47
N SER A 617 -0.26 32.40 -42.60
CA SER A 617 0.08 32.31 -41.18
C SER A 617 -0.73 31.21 -40.50
N ALA A 618 -2.03 31.10 -40.80
CA ALA A 618 -2.85 30.01 -40.29
C ALA A 618 -2.28 28.63 -40.68
N GLN A 619 -1.86 28.46 -41.95
CA GLN A 619 -1.25 27.22 -42.44
C GLN A 619 0.03 26.86 -41.68
N ALA A 620 0.90 27.84 -41.43
CA ALA A 620 2.13 27.63 -40.66
C ALA A 620 1.84 27.16 -39.22
N TYR A 621 0.86 27.77 -38.55
CA TYR A 621 0.46 27.38 -37.18
C TYR A 621 -0.24 26.01 -37.15
N VAL A 622 -1.08 25.67 -38.13
CA VAL A 622 -1.65 24.32 -38.25
C VAL A 622 -0.54 23.27 -38.42
N ASN A 623 0.44 23.54 -39.29
CA ASN A 623 1.56 22.63 -39.51
C ASN A 623 2.42 22.46 -38.24
N ALA A 624 2.67 23.55 -37.50
CA ALA A 624 3.36 23.47 -36.21
C ALA A 624 2.56 22.65 -35.17
N GLY A 625 1.24 22.88 -35.07
CA GLY A 625 0.36 22.09 -34.19
C GLY A 625 0.33 20.61 -34.54
N LEU A 626 0.36 20.26 -35.84
CA LEU A 626 0.43 18.88 -36.32
C LEU A 626 1.79 18.21 -36.03
N LYS A 627 2.89 18.97 -35.96
CA LYS A 627 4.18 18.42 -35.48
C LYS A 627 4.10 18.03 -34.01
N VAL A 628 3.35 18.78 -33.20
CA VAL A 628 3.17 18.51 -31.76
C VAL A 628 2.15 17.37 -31.55
N ASN A 629 1.01 17.40 -32.25
CA ASN A 629 0.00 16.35 -32.22
C ASN A 629 -0.48 16.01 -33.64
N PRO A 630 0.08 14.96 -34.26
CA PRO A 630 -0.28 14.56 -35.62
C PRO A 630 -1.75 14.13 -35.80
N LYS A 631 -2.46 13.76 -34.73
CA LYS A 631 -3.83 13.25 -34.78
C LYS A 631 -4.85 14.23 -34.20
N TYR A 632 -4.58 15.54 -34.25
CA TYR A 632 -5.50 16.53 -33.70
C TYR A 632 -6.86 16.50 -34.43
N PRO A 633 -8.00 16.25 -33.74
CA PRO A 633 -9.27 15.92 -34.39
C PRO A 633 -9.83 16.98 -35.36
N SER A 634 -9.49 18.25 -35.16
CA SER A 634 -10.01 19.37 -35.96
C SER A 634 -9.06 19.85 -37.06
N ALA A 635 -7.87 19.25 -37.20
CA ALA A 635 -6.83 19.74 -38.11
C ALA A 635 -7.31 19.80 -39.57
N GLY A 636 -8.01 18.76 -40.05
CA GLY A 636 -8.55 18.72 -41.41
C GLY A 636 -9.53 19.85 -41.72
N LYS A 637 -10.38 20.23 -40.74
CA LYS A 637 -11.33 21.34 -40.90
C LYS A 637 -10.62 22.69 -41.05
N TYR A 638 -9.54 22.90 -40.30
CA TYR A 638 -8.73 24.12 -40.44
C TYR A 638 -8.06 24.20 -41.80
N LEU A 639 -7.44 23.11 -42.26
CA LEU A 639 -6.81 23.03 -43.58
C LEU A 639 -7.82 23.31 -44.71
N GLN A 640 -9.03 22.76 -44.61
CA GLN A 640 -10.08 23.00 -45.60
C GLN A 640 -10.51 24.48 -45.65
N ARG A 641 -10.74 25.13 -44.49
CA ARG A 641 -11.06 26.57 -44.44
C ARG A 641 -9.92 27.43 -45.00
N ILE A 642 -8.67 27.07 -44.73
CA ILE A 642 -7.49 27.77 -45.26
C ILE A 642 -7.44 27.64 -46.79
N GLN A 643 -7.60 26.43 -47.33
CA GLN A 643 -7.59 26.19 -48.78
C GLN A 643 -8.71 26.95 -49.49
N GLN A 644 -9.93 26.91 -48.95
CA GLN A 644 -11.04 27.67 -49.50
C GLN A 644 -10.76 29.18 -49.48
N GLY A 645 -10.23 29.69 -48.38
CA GLY A 645 -9.86 31.11 -48.26
C GLY A 645 -8.77 31.55 -49.23
N LEU A 646 -7.78 30.70 -49.50
CA LEU A 646 -6.74 30.96 -50.49
C LEU A 646 -7.31 31.01 -51.92
N LEU A 647 -8.19 30.06 -52.27
CA LEU A 647 -8.89 30.05 -53.56
C LEU A 647 -9.76 31.31 -53.76
N GLU A 648 -10.46 31.74 -52.71
CA GLU A 648 -11.26 32.98 -52.73
C GLU A 648 -10.40 34.26 -52.85
N GLN A 649 -9.13 34.20 -52.45
CA GLN A 649 -8.15 35.30 -52.61
C GLN A 649 -7.43 35.30 -53.96
N GLY A 650 -7.76 34.38 -54.88
CA GLY A 650 -7.21 34.34 -56.23
C GLY A 650 -5.90 33.55 -56.39
N TYR A 651 -5.64 32.60 -55.47
CA TYR A 651 -4.55 31.62 -55.57
C TYR A 651 -5.00 30.27 -56.12
#